data_AF-A0A485PJI7-F1
#
_entry.id   AF-A0A485PJI7-F1
#
_cell.length_a   1.000
_cell.length_b   1.000
_cell.length_c   1.000
_cell.angle_alpha   90.00
_cell.angle_beta   90.00
_cell.angle_gamma   90.00
#
_symmetry.space_group_name_H-M   'P 1'
#
loop_
_entity.id
_entity.type
_entity.pdbx_description
1 polymer ?
#
loop_
_entity_poly.entity_id
_entity_poly.type
_entity_poly.pdbx_seq_one_letter_code
_entity_poly.pdbx_strand_id
1 'polypeptide(L)'
;MKRGLVERLENDTLLVVIGDHGMTMTGDHGGDSELEISAALFLYSPTALFPSALPQEPEIVPQINLVPTLALLLGLPIPFGNIGEVMVELFSVVEDPQPHSSALAQASALHLNAQQVSRFLHTYSAAAQDLQIKELHRLQNLFSKASADYQRLLQSPQGAEAALQTVITELQQFLRGVRAMCIESWARFSLVRMAGGAALMAAACFLCLLVSQWVTYPGFYFCPLLLTPMAYGLAGAIVCAGLLTATGLKPDPVVLGAMAAVGSLLPFLWKAWAGWGSKRPPAALLPIPGPVLLFLLIRFAAFFSDSFVVAEARATPFLLGSFILLLVAQLHWEGKLLPPKLLTIPRFCLSASTGPPRHNGTHALGLGVGLLLCIRLAGLFHRCPEETPACHSSPWLSPLASMVGGRAKNLWYGACVGALVALLVAVRLWLRRYSNLKSPEPSVLFVRWGLPLMVLGTAAYWALASGADEAPPRLRALVAGASVVLPRAVAGLAASGLMLLLWRPVTVLVKATTGAPRTRTVLTPFSGPPTSRADLDYVVPQIYRHMQEEFRGRLERTKSQGPLTVAAYQLGSVYSAAMVTALTLLAFPLLLLHAERISLVFLLLFLQSFLLLHLLAAGISITTPGKYISQPWFIQGQ
;
A
#
# COMPACT_ATOMS: atom_id res chain seq x y z
N MET A 1 -36.49 -24.55 20.37
CA MET A 1 -36.72 -23.42 19.45
C MET A 1 -37.24 -23.87 18.08
N LYS A 2 -36.55 -24.76 17.34
CA LYS A 2 -36.97 -25.18 15.97
C LYS A 2 -38.33 -25.92 15.89
N ARG A 3 -38.64 -26.86 16.81
CA ARG A 3 -39.94 -27.60 16.80
C ARG A 3 -41.18 -26.70 16.92
N GLY A 4 -41.18 -25.75 17.85
CA GLY A 4 -42.31 -24.83 18.03
C GLY A 4 -42.47 -23.80 16.92
N LEU A 5 -41.45 -23.61 16.07
CA LEU A 5 -41.55 -22.76 14.87
C LEU A 5 -42.23 -23.53 13.73
N VAL A 6 -41.86 -24.81 13.55
CA VAL A 6 -42.46 -25.70 12.54
C VAL A 6 -43.97 -25.84 12.70
N GLU A 7 -44.47 -25.98 13.93
CA GLU A 7 -45.91 -26.09 14.23
C GLU A 7 -46.73 -24.84 13.88
N ARG A 8 -46.07 -23.70 13.60
CA ARG A 8 -46.71 -22.42 13.27
C ARG A 8 -46.56 -22.04 11.80
N LEU A 9 -45.93 -22.86 10.97
CA LEU A 9 -45.75 -22.59 9.55
C LEU A 9 -47.05 -22.85 8.80
N GLU A 10 -47.40 -21.93 7.90
CA GLU A 10 -48.51 -22.10 6.96
C GLU A 10 -48.07 -22.93 5.74
N ASN A 11 -49.03 -23.52 5.03
CA ASN A 11 -48.75 -24.44 3.91
C ASN A 11 -48.04 -23.79 2.70
N ASP A 12 -48.05 -22.46 2.63
CA ASP A 12 -47.38 -21.65 1.61
C ASP A 12 -46.02 -21.10 2.09
N THR A 13 -45.54 -21.53 3.26
CA THR A 13 -44.31 -21.03 3.87
C THR A 13 -43.15 -22.01 3.72
N LEU A 14 -42.03 -21.54 3.18
CA LEU A 14 -40.76 -22.27 3.14
C LEU A 14 -39.83 -21.81 4.28
N LEU A 15 -39.49 -22.72 5.19
CA LEU A 15 -38.41 -22.54 6.16
C LEU A 15 -37.07 -22.93 5.54
N VAL A 16 -36.16 -21.96 5.45
CA VAL A 16 -34.80 -22.14 4.96
C VAL A 16 -33.83 -21.92 6.13
N VAL A 17 -33.01 -22.91 6.45
CA VAL A 17 -31.93 -22.81 7.45
C VAL A 17 -30.61 -23.13 6.76
N ILE A 18 -29.71 -22.14 6.73
CA ILE A 18 -28.41 -22.24 6.06
C ILE A 18 -27.26 -21.87 6.99
N GLY A 19 -26.09 -22.45 6.76
CA GLY A 19 -24.81 -21.87 7.15
C GLY A 19 -24.22 -21.06 6.00
N ASP A 20 -23.47 -20.01 6.33
CA ASP A 20 -22.67 -19.21 5.39
C ASP A 20 -21.36 -19.92 5.01
N HIS A 21 -20.73 -20.62 5.96
CA HIS A 21 -19.56 -21.46 5.72
C HIS A 21 -19.52 -22.67 6.65
N GLY A 22 -18.61 -23.60 6.37
CA GLY A 22 -18.27 -24.70 7.26
C GLY A 22 -17.19 -24.31 8.27
N MET A 23 -16.92 -25.17 9.25
CA MET A 23 -15.87 -24.94 10.24
C MET A 23 -15.26 -26.28 10.67
N THR A 24 -13.94 -26.34 10.82
CA THR A 24 -13.25 -27.51 11.37
C THR A 24 -13.56 -27.67 12.86
N MET A 25 -13.24 -28.84 13.43
CA MET A 25 -13.37 -29.08 14.87
C MET A 25 -12.47 -28.17 15.74
N THR A 26 -11.41 -27.61 15.14
CA THR A 26 -10.49 -26.65 15.78
C THR A 26 -10.94 -25.20 15.65
N GLY A 27 -11.97 -24.92 14.85
CA GLY A 27 -12.52 -23.57 14.64
C GLY A 27 -12.06 -22.87 13.35
N ASP A 28 -11.32 -23.56 12.49
CA ASP A 28 -10.84 -23.01 11.22
C ASP A 28 -11.97 -22.94 10.19
N HIS A 29 -11.96 -21.90 9.37
CA HIS A 29 -12.98 -21.60 8.37
C HIS A 29 -12.40 -20.78 7.19
N GLY A 30 -11.12 -21.00 6.89
CA GLY A 30 -10.38 -20.33 5.81
C GLY A 30 -10.71 -20.86 4.41
N GLY A 31 -11.51 -21.93 4.31
CA GLY A 31 -12.00 -22.49 3.05
C GLY A 31 -11.01 -23.40 2.33
N ASP A 32 -10.04 -24.00 3.04
CA ASP A 32 -9.03 -24.90 2.46
C ASP A 32 -9.47 -26.37 2.48
N SER A 33 -10.36 -26.75 3.40
CA SER A 33 -10.86 -28.11 3.56
C SER A 33 -12.36 -28.25 3.30
N GLU A 34 -12.78 -29.48 3.01
CA GLU A 34 -14.20 -29.84 2.84
C GLU A 34 -15.07 -29.41 4.02
N LEU A 35 -14.55 -29.53 5.25
CA LEU A 35 -15.25 -29.10 6.47
C LEU A 35 -15.47 -27.59 6.54
N GLU A 36 -14.64 -26.80 5.86
CA GLU A 36 -14.71 -25.33 5.84
C GLU A 36 -15.56 -24.79 4.69
N ILE A 37 -15.61 -25.50 3.56
CA ILE A 37 -16.43 -25.11 2.40
C ILE A 37 -17.84 -25.70 2.43
N SER A 38 -18.07 -26.76 3.22
CA SER A 38 -19.37 -27.41 3.35
C SER A 38 -20.17 -26.82 4.50
N ALA A 39 -21.27 -26.14 4.17
CA ALA A 39 -22.24 -25.63 5.13
C ALA A 39 -23.56 -26.43 5.06
N ALA A 40 -24.30 -26.47 6.17
CA ALA A 40 -25.60 -27.12 6.19
C ALA A 40 -26.65 -26.30 5.42
N LEU A 41 -27.47 -26.99 4.60
CA LEU A 41 -28.69 -26.47 3.98
C LEU A 41 -29.87 -27.35 4.43
N PHE A 42 -30.88 -26.74 5.03
CA PHE A 42 -32.10 -27.41 5.44
C PHE A 42 -33.32 -26.65 4.95
N LEU A 43 -34.15 -27.34 4.16
CA LEU A 43 -35.38 -26.83 3.57
C LEU A 43 -36.58 -27.58 4.14
N TYR A 44 -37.60 -26.86 4.56
CA TYR A 44 -38.82 -27.45 5.10
C TYR A 44 -40.05 -26.64 4.72
N SER A 45 -41.13 -27.31 4.33
CA SER A 45 -42.46 -26.75 4.19
C SER A 45 -43.47 -27.77 4.76
N PRO A 46 -44.63 -27.32 5.30
CA PRO A 46 -45.73 -28.22 5.64
C PRO A 46 -46.26 -29.00 4.42
N THR A 47 -46.19 -28.38 3.23
CA THR A 47 -46.48 -29.05 1.95
C THR A 47 -45.23 -29.76 1.46
N ALA A 48 -45.40 -30.97 0.92
CA ALA A 48 -44.28 -31.77 0.44
C ALA A 48 -43.51 -31.04 -0.69
N LEU A 49 -42.19 -30.86 -0.49
CA LEU A 49 -41.29 -30.17 -1.43
C LEU A 49 -40.70 -31.10 -2.49
N PHE A 50 -40.60 -32.40 -2.19
CA PHE A 50 -39.93 -33.39 -3.02
C PHE A 50 -40.91 -34.51 -3.39
N PRO A 51 -40.95 -34.93 -4.66
CA PRO A 51 -41.83 -36.02 -5.11
C PRO A 51 -41.34 -37.41 -4.69
N SER A 52 -40.06 -37.53 -4.32
CA SER A 52 -39.38 -38.79 -4.00
C SER A 52 -38.69 -38.72 -2.63
N ALA A 53 -38.41 -39.89 -2.03
CA ALA A 53 -37.56 -39.95 -0.85
C ALA A 53 -36.18 -39.36 -1.15
N LEU A 54 -35.67 -38.52 -0.24
CA LEU A 54 -34.34 -37.91 -0.37
C LEU A 54 -33.26 -39.01 -0.46
N PRO A 55 -32.23 -38.82 -1.30
CA PRO A 55 -31.10 -39.73 -1.35
C PRO A 55 -30.42 -39.87 0.02
N GLN A 56 -29.83 -41.05 0.27
CA GLN A 56 -29.18 -41.37 1.56
C GLN A 56 -27.95 -40.49 1.82
N GLU A 57 -27.30 -40.01 0.76
CA GLU A 57 -26.27 -38.97 0.82
C GLU A 57 -26.86 -37.63 0.35
N PRO A 58 -26.68 -36.53 1.12
CA PRO A 58 -27.18 -35.23 0.74
C PRO A 58 -26.43 -34.73 -0.50
N GLU A 59 -27.18 -34.21 -1.47
CA GLU A 59 -26.61 -33.58 -2.65
C GLU A 59 -25.86 -32.29 -2.27
N ILE A 60 -24.67 -32.11 -2.84
CA ILE A 60 -23.88 -30.88 -2.65
C ILE A 60 -24.43 -29.81 -3.59
N VAL A 61 -25.01 -28.78 -2.99
CA VAL A 61 -25.58 -27.63 -3.72
C VAL A 61 -24.66 -26.42 -3.57
N PRO A 62 -24.15 -25.85 -4.67
CA PRO A 62 -23.39 -24.60 -4.63
C PRO A 62 -24.26 -23.45 -4.10
N GLN A 63 -23.77 -22.67 -3.13
CA GLN A 63 -24.54 -21.59 -2.50
C GLN A 63 -25.13 -20.58 -3.48
N ILE A 64 -24.46 -20.35 -4.62
CA ILE A 64 -24.95 -19.46 -5.69
C ILE A 64 -26.29 -19.89 -6.29
N ASN A 65 -26.65 -21.17 -6.17
CA ASN A 65 -27.92 -21.75 -6.62
C ASN A 65 -29.10 -21.37 -5.71
N LEU A 66 -28.85 -20.93 -4.47
CA LEU A 66 -29.91 -20.57 -3.52
C LEU A 66 -30.73 -19.38 -4.02
N VAL A 67 -30.06 -18.34 -4.49
CA VAL A 67 -30.69 -17.09 -4.93
C VAL A 67 -31.68 -17.28 -6.10
N PRO A 68 -31.32 -17.93 -7.23
CA PRO A 68 -32.26 -18.10 -8.32
C PRO A 68 -33.43 -19.02 -7.93
N THR A 69 -33.16 -20.04 -7.11
CA THR A 69 -34.18 -20.95 -6.58
C THR A 69 -35.22 -20.20 -5.75
N LEU A 70 -34.78 -19.43 -4.75
CA LEU A 70 -35.68 -18.65 -3.90
C LEU A 70 -36.42 -17.56 -4.68
N ALA A 71 -35.75 -16.92 -5.64
CA ALA A 71 -36.39 -15.91 -6.48
C ALA A 71 -37.59 -16.50 -7.22
N LEU A 72 -37.42 -17.64 -7.89
CA LEU A 72 -38.52 -18.28 -8.61
C LEU A 72 -39.62 -18.84 -7.68
N LEU A 73 -39.26 -19.44 -6.55
CA LEU A 73 -40.25 -19.93 -5.57
C LEU A 73 -41.11 -18.79 -5.00
N LEU A 74 -40.54 -17.59 -4.85
CA LEU A 74 -41.26 -16.39 -4.40
C LEU A 74 -41.97 -15.64 -5.54
N GLY A 75 -41.91 -16.12 -6.78
CA GLY A 75 -42.47 -15.43 -7.95
C GLY A 75 -41.74 -14.13 -8.31
N LEU A 76 -40.49 -13.99 -7.89
CA LEU A 76 -39.63 -12.83 -8.13
C LEU A 76 -38.70 -13.06 -9.33
N PRO A 77 -38.32 -12.00 -10.06
CA PRO A 77 -37.30 -12.12 -11.09
C PRO A 77 -35.93 -12.49 -10.49
N ILE A 78 -35.23 -13.41 -11.14
CA ILE A 78 -33.86 -13.78 -10.75
C ILE A 78 -32.94 -12.55 -10.87
N PRO A 79 -32.13 -12.23 -9.82
CA PRO A 79 -31.21 -11.10 -9.84
C PRO A 79 -30.27 -11.13 -11.05
N PHE A 80 -30.11 -9.98 -11.72
CA PHE A 80 -29.42 -9.86 -13.00
C PHE A 80 -28.00 -10.45 -13.02
N GLY A 81 -27.23 -10.34 -11.94
CA GLY A 81 -25.84 -10.82 -11.87
C GLY A 81 -25.68 -12.25 -11.36
N ASN A 82 -26.77 -12.97 -11.08
CA ASN A 82 -26.67 -14.36 -10.63
C ASN A 82 -26.35 -15.28 -11.83
N ILE A 83 -25.48 -16.27 -11.61
CA ILE A 83 -25.08 -17.29 -12.61
C ILE A 83 -25.26 -18.72 -12.06
N GLY A 84 -26.07 -18.86 -11.02
CA GLY A 84 -26.42 -20.14 -10.41
C GLY A 84 -27.41 -20.93 -11.26
N GLU A 85 -27.61 -22.18 -10.86
CA GLU A 85 -28.62 -23.09 -11.40
C GLU A 85 -29.72 -23.27 -10.35
N VAL A 86 -30.98 -23.25 -10.76
CA VAL A 86 -32.09 -23.53 -9.82
C VAL A 86 -31.99 -24.97 -9.31
N MET A 87 -32.35 -25.19 -8.04
CA MET A 87 -32.54 -26.53 -7.48
C MET A 87 -33.80 -27.12 -8.09
N VAL A 88 -33.65 -27.81 -9.22
CA VAL A 88 -34.75 -28.20 -10.12
C VAL A 88 -35.76 -29.13 -9.44
N GLU A 89 -35.32 -29.91 -8.46
CA GLU A 89 -36.13 -30.85 -7.69
C GLU A 89 -37.30 -30.14 -6.97
N LEU A 90 -37.09 -28.90 -6.54
CA LEU A 90 -38.09 -28.07 -5.84
C LEU A 90 -39.19 -27.53 -6.76
N PHE A 91 -39.07 -27.70 -8.07
CA PHE A 91 -40.07 -27.27 -9.06
C PHE A 91 -40.87 -28.44 -9.63
N SER A 92 -40.98 -29.54 -8.87
CA SER A 92 -41.78 -30.71 -9.23
C SER A 92 -43.21 -30.59 -8.68
N VAL A 93 -44.20 -31.07 -9.45
CA VAL A 93 -45.60 -31.11 -8.98
C VAL A 93 -45.78 -32.32 -8.07
N VAL A 94 -46.20 -32.09 -6.81
CA VAL A 94 -46.33 -33.15 -5.80
C VAL A 94 -47.79 -33.62 -5.61
N GLU A 95 -48.78 -32.74 -5.80
CA GLU A 95 -50.20 -33.05 -5.57
C GLU A 95 -50.89 -33.77 -6.75
N ASP A 96 -50.27 -33.82 -7.94
CA ASP A 96 -50.71 -34.62 -9.09
C ASP A 96 -49.47 -35.14 -9.86
N PRO A 97 -48.95 -36.34 -9.51
CA PRO A 97 -47.64 -36.83 -9.98
C PRO A 97 -47.69 -37.36 -11.43
N GLN A 98 -48.32 -36.62 -12.35
CA GLN A 98 -48.17 -36.89 -13.77
C GLN A 98 -46.73 -36.51 -14.19
N PRO A 99 -45.90 -37.44 -14.66
CA PRO A 99 -44.48 -37.20 -14.93
C PRO A 99 -44.23 -36.02 -15.87
N HIS A 100 -45.12 -35.85 -16.86
CA HIS A 100 -45.09 -34.75 -17.82
C HIS A 100 -45.28 -33.37 -17.17
N SER A 101 -46.15 -33.25 -16.15
CA SER A 101 -46.43 -31.97 -15.48
C SER A 101 -45.24 -31.48 -14.66
N SER A 102 -44.58 -32.39 -13.94
CA SER A 102 -43.35 -32.12 -13.19
C SER A 102 -42.19 -31.77 -14.11
N ALA A 103 -41.97 -32.55 -15.17
CA ALA A 103 -40.92 -32.27 -16.15
C ALA A 103 -41.13 -30.90 -16.83
N LEU A 104 -42.38 -30.47 -17.05
CA LEU A 104 -42.69 -29.16 -17.63
C LEU A 104 -42.41 -28.02 -16.66
N ALA A 105 -42.77 -28.15 -15.40
CA ALA A 105 -42.48 -27.16 -14.37
C ALA A 105 -40.97 -27.00 -14.15
N GLN A 106 -40.23 -28.11 -14.11
CA GLN A 106 -38.77 -28.13 -14.04
C GLN A 106 -38.10 -27.46 -15.25
N ALA A 107 -38.53 -27.83 -16.46
CA ALA A 107 -38.02 -27.22 -17.69
C ALA A 107 -38.33 -25.72 -17.76
N SER A 108 -39.51 -25.29 -17.31
CA SER A 108 -39.89 -23.88 -17.21
C SER A 108 -38.97 -23.10 -16.27
N ALA A 109 -38.73 -23.61 -15.06
CA ALA A 109 -37.84 -22.98 -14.09
C ALA A 109 -36.40 -22.84 -14.61
N LEU A 110 -35.85 -23.90 -15.22
CA LEU A 110 -34.53 -23.87 -15.84
C LEU A 110 -34.46 -22.94 -17.05
N HIS A 111 -35.52 -22.86 -17.85
CA HIS A 111 -35.58 -21.97 -19.02
C HIS A 111 -35.57 -20.50 -18.60
N LEU A 112 -36.35 -20.12 -17.59
CA LEU A 112 -36.34 -18.78 -17.00
C LEU A 112 -34.96 -18.42 -16.42
N ASN A 113 -34.32 -19.36 -15.72
CA ASN A 113 -32.96 -19.20 -15.21
C ASN A 113 -31.95 -18.98 -16.34
N ALA A 114 -31.97 -19.85 -17.36
CA ALA A 114 -31.08 -19.77 -18.51
C ALA A 114 -31.27 -18.47 -19.32
N GLN A 115 -32.51 -17.99 -19.46
CA GLN A 115 -32.79 -16.70 -20.09
C GLN A 115 -32.14 -15.54 -19.34
N GLN A 116 -32.25 -15.50 -18.00
CA GLN A 116 -31.61 -14.46 -17.20
C GLN A 116 -30.09 -14.52 -17.33
N VAL A 117 -29.49 -15.71 -17.21
CA VAL A 117 -28.03 -15.90 -17.32
C VAL A 117 -27.54 -15.52 -18.72
N SER A 118 -28.27 -15.89 -19.78
CA SER A 118 -27.95 -15.52 -21.16
C SER A 118 -27.93 -14.00 -21.36
N ARG A 119 -28.94 -13.29 -20.81
CA ARG A 119 -28.99 -11.82 -20.83
C ARG A 119 -27.83 -11.17 -20.08
N PHE A 120 -27.47 -11.72 -18.92
CA PHE A 120 -26.30 -11.29 -18.17
C PHE A 120 -25.03 -11.46 -18.99
N LEU A 121 -24.81 -12.66 -19.54
CA LEU A 121 -23.62 -13.00 -20.30
C LEU A 121 -23.45 -12.12 -21.56
N HIS A 122 -24.54 -11.85 -22.27
CA HIS A 122 -24.55 -10.91 -23.41
C HIS A 122 -24.11 -9.50 -23.00
N THR A 123 -24.63 -8.99 -21.87
CA THR A 123 -24.26 -7.65 -21.38
C THR A 123 -22.81 -7.61 -20.88
N TYR A 124 -22.39 -8.64 -20.14
CA TYR A 124 -21.05 -8.74 -19.58
C TYR A 124 -19.99 -8.83 -20.68
N SER A 125 -20.18 -9.71 -21.67
CA SER A 125 -19.26 -9.86 -22.81
C SER A 125 -19.12 -8.62 -23.68
N ALA A 126 -20.13 -7.74 -23.70
CA ALA A 126 -20.02 -6.45 -24.36
C ALA A 126 -19.14 -5.45 -23.56
N ALA A 127 -19.11 -5.57 -22.23
CA ALA A 127 -18.36 -4.67 -21.34
C ALA A 127 -16.94 -5.17 -21.01
N ALA A 128 -16.73 -6.49 -20.98
CA ALA A 128 -15.49 -7.14 -20.55
C ALA A 128 -14.99 -8.13 -21.61
N GLN A 129 -13.68 -8.10 -21.88
CA GLN A 129 -13.00 -8.93 -22.89
C GLN A 129 -12.25 -10.12 -22.29
N ASP A 130 -12.62 -10.56 -21.10
CA ASP A 130 -11.90 -11.58 -20.34
C ASP A 130 -12.43 -13.01 -20.59
N LEU A 131 -13.63 -13.18 -21.16
CA LEU A 131 -14.22 -14.49 -21.44
C LEU A 131 -13.64 -15.18 -22.68
N GLN A 132 -13.62 -16.52 -22.65
CA GLN A 132 -13.19 -17.34 -23.78
C GLN A 132 -14.24 -17.32 -24.91
N ILE A 133 -13.93 -16.63 -26.01
CA ILE A 133 -14.88 -16.39 -27.12
C ILE A 133 -15.44 -17.69 -27.72
N LYS A 134 -14.59 -18.73 -27.89
CA LYS A 134 -15.02 -20.01 -28.46
C LYS A 134 -16.05 -20.72 -27.58
N GLU A 135 -15.79 -20.76 -26.27
CA GLU A 135 -16.67 -21.40 -25.29
C GLU A 135 -17.97 -20.61 -25.11
N LEU A 136 -17.87 -19.27 -25.12
CA LEU A 136 -19.03 -18.38 -25.11
C LEU A 136 -19.96 -18.67 -26.30
N HIS A 137 -19.44 -18.76 -27.52
CA HIS A 137 -20.25 -19.10 -28.70
C HIS A 137 -20.85 -20.51 -28.60
N ARG A 138 -20.09 -21.50 -28.10
CA ARG A 138 -20.59 -22.85 -27.88
C ARG A 138 -21.80 -22.85 -26.94
N LEU A 139 -21.70 -22.16 -25.81
CA LEU A 139 -22.77 -22.08 -24.81
C LEU A 139 -23.97 -21.26 -25.30
N GLN A 140 -23.75 -20.18 -26.04
CA GLN A 140 -24.84 -19.41 -26.67
C GLN A 140 -25.63 -20.26 -27.70
N ASN A 141 -24.92 -21.08 -28.48
CA ASN A 141 -25.56 -22.00 -29.43
C ASN A 141 -26.36 -23.09 -28.69
N LEU A 142 -25.79 -23.65 -27.61
CA LEU A 142 -26.48 -24.63 -26.77
C LEU A 142 -27.77 -24.05 -26.18
N PHE A 143 -27.72 -22.84 -25.61
CA PHE A 143 -28.89 -22.15 -25.08
C PHE A 143 -29.94 -21.87 -26.18
N SER A 144 -29.50 -21.38 -27.34
CA SER A 144 -30.42 -21.06 -28.45
C SER A 144 -31.15 -22.31 -28.95
N LYS A 145 -30.43 -23.43 -29.06
CA LYS A 145 -31.00 -24.74 -29.40
C LYS A 145 -32.00 -25.22 -28.34
N ALA A 146 -31.57 -25.30 -27.08
CA ALA A 146 -32.41 -25.78 -25.98
C ALA A 146 -33.68 -24.92 -25.80
N SER A 147 -33.56 -23.59 -25.96
CA SER A 147 -34.69 -22.67 -25.91
C SER A 147 -35.66 -22.86 -27.07
N ALA A 148 -35.17 -23.11 -28.29
CA ALA A 148 -36.03 -23.40 -29.43
C ALA A 148 -36.76 -24.74 -29.26
N ASP A 149 -36.07 -25.76 -28.74
CA ASP A 149 -36.63 -27.08 -28.47
C ASP A 149 -37.72 -27.01 -27.39
N TYR A 150 -37.48 -26.26 -26.31
CA TYR A 150 -38.47 -25.97 -25.28
C TYR A 150 -39.73 -25.30 -25.86
N GLN A 151 -39.57 -24.26 -26.69
CA GLN A 151 -40.69 -23.55 -27.32
C GLN A 151 -41.50 -24.45 -28.26
N ARG A 152 -40.85 -25.35 -28.99
CA ARG A 152 -41.53 -26.34 -29.85
C ARG A 152 -42.36 -27.32 -29.02
N LEU A 153 -41.82 -27.80 -27.89
CA LEU A 153 -42.52 -28.73 -27.00
C LEU A 153 -43.75 -28.10 -26.33
N LEU A 154 -43.73 -26.79 -26.04
CA LEU A 154 -44.91 -26.06 -25.55
C LEU A 154 -46.07 -26.04 -26.57
N GLN A 155 -45.77 -26.09 -27.87
CA GLN A 155 -46.77 -26.01 -28.93
C GLN A 155 -47.32 -27.39 -29.34
N SER A 156 -46.56 -28.48 -29.12
CA SER A 156 -46.92 -29.83 -29.52
C SER A 156 -46.57 -30.86 -28.43
N PRO A 157 -47.49 -31.15 -27.48
CA PRO A 157 -47.21 -31.99 -26.31
C PRO A 157 -47.18 -33.51 -26.58
N GLN A 158 -47.29 -33.99 -27.83
CA GLN A 158 -47.29 -35.43 -28.12
C GLN A 158 -45.89 -36.04 -27.96
N GLY A 159 -45.74 -37.04 -27.07
CA GLY A 159 -44.47 -37.74 -26.83
C GLY A 159 -43.39 -36.93 -26.11
N ALA A 160 -43.79 -35.86 -25.42
CA ALA A 160 -42.90 -34.79 -24.99
C ALA A 160 -41.98 -35.10 -23.79
N GLU A 161 -42.24 -36.14 -22.98
CA GLU A 161 -41.51 -36.34 -21.72
C GLU A 161 -39.99 -36.57 -21.92
N ALA A 162 -39.60 -37.51 -22.79
CA ALA A 162 -38.18 -37.79 -23.05
C ALA A 162 -37.47 -36.58 -23.72
N ALA A 163 -38.19 -35.85 -24.57
CA ALA A 163 -37.70 -34.64 -25.20
C ALA A 163 -37.51 -33.51 -24.17
N LEU A 164 -38.39 -33.42 -23.18
CA LEU A 164 -38.35 -32.43 -22.11
C LEU A 164 -37.20 -32.69 -21.14
N GLN A 165 -36.93 -33.96 -20.82
CA GLN A 165 -35.75 -34.36 -20.07
C GLN A 165 -34.44 -34.02 -20.81
N THR A 166 -34.45 -34.13 -22.14
CA THR A 166 -33.32 -33.69 -22.97
C THR A 166 -33.13 -32.17 -22.86
N VAL A 167 -34.20 -31.38 -22.96
CA VAL A 167 -34.15 -29.92 -22.79
C VAL A 167 -33.66 -29.51 -21.39
N ILE A 168 -34.16 -30.17 -20.33
CA ILE A 168 -33.71 -29.96 -18.95
C ILE A 168 -32.19 -30.15 -18.88
N THR A 169 -31.69 -31.26 -19.43
CA THR A 169 -30.26 -31.59 -19.41
C THR A 169 -29.43 -30.55 -20.17
N GLU A 170 -29.87 -30.11 -21.35
CA GLU A 170 -29.17 -29.08 -22.14
C GLU A 170 -29.16 -27.71 -21.45
N LEU A 171 -30.25 -27.31 -20.79
CA LEU A 171 -30.30 -26.07 -19.99
C LEU A 171 -29.37 -26.13 -18.78
N GLN A 172 -29.33 -27.26 -18.07
CA GLN A 172 -28.38 -27.47 -16.97
C GLN A 172 -26.92 -27.43 -17.47
N GLN A 173 -26.63 -28.08 -18.60
CA GLN A 173 -25.31 -28.02 -19.22
C GLN A 173 -24.91 -26.59 -19.58
N PHE A 174 -25.84 -25.79 -20.12
CA PHE A 174 -25.61 -24.38 -20.37
C PHE A 174 -25.28 -23.62 -19.07
N LEU A 175 -26.11 -23.74 -18.03
CA LEU A 175 -25.94 -23.03 -16.76
C LEU A 175 -24.63 -23.40 -16.06
N ARG A 176 -24.34 -24.70 -15.96
CA ARG A 176 -23.08 -25.21 -15.38
C ARG A 176 -21.87 -24.77 -16.20
N GLY A 177 -21.98 -24.80 -17.53
CA GLY A 177 -20.93 -24.35 -18.44
C GLY A 177 -20.62 -22.86 -18.32
N VAL A 178 -21.66 -22.01 -18.27
CA VAL A 178 -21.49 -20.56 -18.02
C VAL A 178 -20.86 -20.33 -16.66
N ARG A 179 -21.34 -21.00 -15.60
CA ARG A 179 -20.76 -20.89 -14.27
C ARG A 179 -19.27 -21.26 -14.26
N ALA A 180 -18.91 -22.39 -14.86
CA ALA A 180 -17.52 -22.84 -14.95
C ALA A 180 -16.64 -21.84 -15.71
N MET A 181 -17.10 -21.36 -16.87
CA MET A 181 -16.38 -20.36 -17.67
C MET A 181 -16.18 -19.04 -16.91
N CYS A 182 -17.21 -18.57 -16.20
CA CYS A 182 -17.12 -17.36 -15.39
C CYS A 182 -16.17 -17.53 -14.19
N ILE A 183 -16.24 -18.66 -13.46
CA ILE A 183 -15.33 -18.95 -12.35
C ILE A 183 -13.88 -19.00 -12.84
N GLU A 184 -13.61 -19.69 -13.95
CA GLU A 184 -12.26 -19.74 -14.56
C GLU A 184 -11.76 -18.35 -14.96
N SER A 185 -12.67 -17.47 -15.43
CA SER A 185 -12.31 -16.10 -15.79
C SER A 185 -12.10 -15.19 -14.59
N TRP A 186 -12.89 -15.32 -13.52
CA TRP A 186 -12.89 -14.41 -12.38
C TRP A 186 -11.88 -14.80 -11.30
N ALA A 187 -11.70 -16.10 -11.04
CA ALA A 187 -10.80 -16.62 -10.01
C ALA A 187 -9.40 -16.92 -10.58
N ARG A 188 -8.71 -15.89 -11.12
CA ARG A 188 -7.38 -16.04 -11.74
C ARG A 188 -6.24 -15.90 -10.73
N PHE A 189 -5.78 -17.01 -10.17
CA PHE A 189 -4.52 -17.05 -9.42
C PHE A 189 -3.38 -17.52 -10.31
N SER A 190 -2.58 -16.59 -10.83
CA SER A 190 -1.36 -16.96 -11.53
C SER A 190 -0.23 -17.17 -10.52
N LEU A 191 -0.06 -18.41 -10.08
CA LEU A 191 1.00 -18.81 -9.14
C LEU A 191 2.39 -18.34 -9.60
N VAL A 192 2.66 -18.42 -10.91
CA VAL A 192 3.94 -17.96 -11.50
C VAL A 192 4.12 -16.45 -11.36
N ARG A 193 3.09 -15.64 -11.62
CA ARG A 193 3.16 -14.18 -11.47
C ARG A 193 3.30 -13.79 -10.00
N MET A 194 2.60 -14.46 -9.10
CA MET A 194 2.69 -14.25 -7.65
C MET A 194 4.09 -14.57 -7.13
N ALA A 195 4.63 -15.74 -7.48
CA ALA A 195 5.98 -16.16 -7.12
C ALA A 195 7.04 -15.20 -7.71
N GLY A 196 6.88 -14.79 -8.97
CA GLY A 196 7.74 -13.79 -9.60
C GLY A 196 7.72 -12.44 -8.89
N GLY A 197 6.54 -11.96 -8.49
CA GLY A 197 6.38 -10.73 -7.70
C GLY A 197 7.03 -10.83 -6.32
N ALA A 198 6.86 -11.96 -5.62
CA ALA A 198 7.50 -12.21 -4.33
C ALA A 198 9.03 -12.27 -4.45
N ALA A 199 9.55 -12.95 -5.48
CA ALA A 199 10.98 -13.01 -5.77
C ALA A 199 11.56 -11.63 -6.09
N LEU A 200 10.83 -10.82 -6.88
CA LEU A 200 11.22 -9.45 -7.21
C LEU A 200 11.27 -8.56 -5.96
N MET A 201 10.27 -8.67 -5.09
CA MET A 201 10.23 -7.96 -3.81
C MET A 201 11.40 -8.36 -2.91
N ALA A 202 11.67 -9.67 -2.77
CA ALA A 202 12.79 -10.17 -1.99
C ALA A 202 14.14 -9.67 -2.54
N ALA A 203 14.31 -9.69 -3.87
CA ALA A 203 15.50 -9.15 -4.53
C ALA A 203 15.66 -7.64 -4.31
N ALA A 204 14.58 -6.86 -4.34
CA ALA A 204 14.59 -5.44 -4.05
C ALA A 204 14.95 -5.15 -2.58
N CYS A 205 14.41 -5.93 -1.63
CA CYS A 205 14.78 -5.83 -0.22
C CYS A 205 16.27 -6.16 0.00
N PHE A 206 16.77 -7.24 -0.63
CA PHE A 206 18.18 -7.60 -0.58
C PHE A 206 19.07 -6.52 -1.19
N LEU A 207 18.66 -5.92 -2.31
CA LEU A 207 19.33 -4.78 -2.92
C LEU A 207 19.42 -3.60 -1.94
N CYS A 208 18.33 -3.24 -1.27
CA CYS A 208 18.32 -2.17 -0.27
C CYS A 208 19.33 -2.43 0.85
N LEU A 209 19.44 -3.68 1.33
CA LEU A 209 20.44 -4.08 2.32
C LEU A 209 21.87 -3.90 1.76
N LEU A 210 22.16 -4.38 0.55
CA LEU A 210 23.48 -4.23 -0.08
C LEU A 210 23.86 -2.76 -0.28
N VAL A 211 22.96 -1.95 -0.81
CA VAL A 211 23.18 -0.51 -1.03
C VAL A 211 23.42 0.21 0.30
N SER A 212 22.66 -0.11 1.35
CA SER A 212 22.82 0.51 2.67
C SER A 212 24.23 0.30 3.24
N GLN A 213 24.84 -0.86 2.98
CA GLN A 213 26.22 -1.14 3.37
C GLN A 213 27.21 -0.38 2.51
N TRP A 214 26.99 -0.35 1.20
CA TRP A 214 27.97 0.16 0.25
C TRP A 214 28.08 1.68 0.25
N VAL A 215 26.98 2.38 0.55
CA VAL A 215 26.95 3.83 0.73
C VAL A 215 27.89 4.30 1.85
N THR A 216 28.22 3.44 2.81
CA THR A 216 29.16 3.80 3.90
C THR A 216 30.63 3.83 3.48
N TYR A 217 30.97 3.36 2.26
CA TYR A 217 32.35 3.34 1.77
C TYR A 217 32.68 4.60 0.93
N PRO A 218 33.81 5.28 1.22
CA PRO A 218 34.28 6.38 0.38
C PRO A 218 34.68 5.83 -1.01
N GLY A 219 34.01 6.31 -2.06
CA GLY A 219 34.22 5.87 -3.45
C GLY A 219 33.07 5.09 -4.10
N PHE A 220 31.92 4.98 -3.45
CA PHE A 220 30.71 4.44 -4.08
C PHE A 220 30.25 5.36 -5.23
N TYR A 221 30.22 4.87 -6.47
CA TYR A 221 29.76 5.69 -7.60
C TYR A 221 28.26 5.46 -7.84
N PHE A 222 27.41 6.35 -7.31
CA PHE A 222 25.96 6.20 -7.39
C PHE A 222 25.43 6.13 -8.84
N CYS A 223 25.87 7.04 -9.70
CA CYS A 223 25.38 7.13 -11.09
C CYS A 223 25.64 5.85 -11.91
N PRO A 224 26.88 5.33 -12.03
CA PRO A 224 27.14 4.12 -12.81
C PRO A 224 26.61 2.84 -12.15
N LEU A 225 26.38 2.83 -10.84
CA LEU A 225 25.90 1.62 -10.16
C LEU A 225 24.37 1.52 -10.10
N LEU A 226 23.64 2.63 -9.93
CA LEU A 226 22.18 2.61 -9.74
C LEU A 226 21.40 3.27 -10.88
N LEU A 227 21.87 4.40 -11.40
CA LEU A 227 21.13 5.13 -12.44
C LEU A 227 21.24 4.44 -13.81
N THR A 228 22.42 3.89 -14.15
CA THR A 228 22.60 3.21 -15.45
C THR A 228 21.80 1.90 -15.56
N PRO A 229 21.75 0.99 -14.56
CA PRO A 229 20.88 -0.18 -14.64
C PRO A 229 19.40 0.20 -14.74
N MET A 230 18.96 1.23 -13.98
CA MET A 230 17.58 1.72 -14.06
C MET A 230 17.23 2.21 -15.48
N ALA A 231 18.13 2.96 -16.12
CA ALA A 231 17.95 3.42 -17.48
C ALA A 231 17.89 2.26 -18.49
N TYR A 232 18.74 1.24 -18.34
CA TYR A 232 18.70 0.04 -19.18
C TYR A 232 17.40 -0.75 -19.00
N GLY A 233 16.94 -0.94 -17.76
CA GLY A 233 15.67 -1.61 -17.49
C GLY A 233 14.49 -0.88 -18.11
N LEU A 234 14.43 0.44 -17.97
CA LEU A 234 13.37 1.26 -18.55
C LEU A 234 13.41 1.26 -20.09
N ALA A 235 14.59 1.40 -20.68
CA ALA A 235 14.76 1.33 -22.14
C ALA A 235 14.33 -0.03 -22.69
N GLY A 236 14.71 -1.13 -22.02
CA GLY A 236 14.28 -2.48 -22.38
C GLY A 236 12.76 -2.64 -22.35
N ALA A 237 12.10 -2.13 -21.31
CA ALA A 237 10.64 -2.18 -21.22
C ALA A 237 9.94 -1.36 -22.32
N ILE A 238 10.47 -0.18 -22.66
CA ILE A 238 9.94 0.66 -23.76
C ILE A 238 10.07 -0.06 -25.11
N VAL A 239 11.23 -0.68 -25.38
CA VAL A 239 11.45 -1.45 -26.61
C VAL A 239 10.51 -2.65 -26.68
N CYS A 240 10.34 -3.40 -25.58
CA CYS A 240 9.38 -4.50 -25.51
C CYS A 240 7.94 -4.03 -25.74
N ALA A 241 7.53 -2.91 -25.14
CA ALA A 241 6.21 -2.34 -25.36
C ALA A 241 5.99 -1.96 -26.84
N GLY A 242 7.00 -1.35 -27.47
CA GLY A 242 6.98 -1.03 -28.91
C GLY A 242 6.87 -2.29 -29.78
N LEU A 243 7.59 -3.36 -29.46
CA LEU A 243 7.54 -4.62 -30.19
C LEU A 243 6.19 -5.34 -30.03
N LEU A 244 5.63 -5.37 -28.82
CA LEU A 244 4.32 -5.97 -28.55
C LEU A 244 3.22 -5.22 -29.31
N THR A 245 3.25 -3.89 -29.26
CA THR A 245 2.28 -3.07 -30.02
C THR A 245 2.43 -3.24 -31.52
N ALA A 246 3.67 -3.31 -32.04
CA ALA A 246 3.94 -3.57 -33.45
C ALA A 246 3.46 -4.96 -33.93
N THR A 247 3.44 -5.95 -33.04
CA THR A 247 2.95 -7.32 -33.32
C THR A 247 1.44 -7.48 -33.07
N GLY A 248 0.73 -6.41 -32.72
CA GLY A 248 -0.71 -6.43 -32.43
C GLY A 248 -1.07 -7.01 -31.06
N LEU A 249 -0.09 -7.32 -30.21
CA LEU A 249 -0.28 -7.78 -28.85
C LEU A 249 -0.45 -6.59 -27.89
N LYS A 250 -1.49 -6.63 -27.05
CA LYS A 250 -1.69 -5.60 -26.02
C LYS A 250 -0.62 -5.75 -24.92
N PRO A 251 0.20 -4.74 -24.63
CA PRO A 251 1.18 -4.82 -23.55
C PRO A 251 0.48 -4.85 -22.18
N ASP A 252 0.79 -5.87 -21.37
CA ASP A 252 0.37 -5.92 -19.96
C ASP A 252 1.29 -4.99 -19.14
N PRO A 253 0.77 -3.90 -18.55
CA PRO A 253 1.59 -2.92 -17.83
C PRO A 253 2.29 -3.52 -16.60
N VAL A 254 1.71 -4.54 -15.97
CA VAL A 254 2.32 -5.22 -14.82
C VAL A 254 3.56 -6.00 -15.27
N VAL A 255 3.45 -6.69 -16.40
CA VAL A 255 4.58 -7.44 -16.99
C VAL A 255 5.69 -6.48 -17.44
N LEU A 256 5.34 -5.38 -18.10
CA LEU A 256 6.31 -4.35 -18.47
C LEU A 256 7.03 -3.75 -17.26
N GLY A 257 6.30 -3.49 -16.17
CA GLY A 257 6.87 -3.02 -14.91
C GLY A 257 7.83 -4.04 -14.28
N ALA A 258 7.45 -5.31 -14.26
CA ALA A 258 8.30 -6.39 -13.78
C ALA A 258 9.57 -6.54 -14.63
N MET A 259 9.45 -6.45 -15.96
CA MET A 259 10.59 -6.48 -16.88
C MET A 259 11.54 -5.30 -16.67
N ALA A 260 11.01 -4.09 -16.49
CA ALA A 260 11.83 -2.92 -16.15
C ALA A 260 12.57 -3.13 -14.83
N ALA A 261 11.91 -3.67 -13.81
CA ALA A 261 12.52 -3.92 -12.51
C ALA A 261 13.62 -5.00 -12.58
N VAL A 262 13.36 -6.13 -13.24
CA VAL A 262 14.35 -7.20 -13.45
C VAL A 262 15.52 -6.70 -14.30
N GLY A 263 15.25 -5.97 -15.39
CA GLY A 263 16.26 -5.35 -16.24
C GLY A 263 17.10 -4.29 -15.52
N SER A 264 16.59 -3.72 -14.43
CA SER A 264 17.35 -2.82 -13.55
C SER A 264 18.16 -3.57 -12.48
N LEU A 265 17.61 -4.67 -11.94
CA LEU A 265 18.23 -5.46 -10.88
C LEU A 265 19.40 -6.31 -11.38
N LEU A 266 19.26 -6.99 -12.51
CA LEU A 266 20.30 -7.91 -13.02
C LEU A 266 21.64 -7.21 -13.31
N PRO A 267 21.68 -6.07 -14.03
CA PRO A 267 22.94 -5.37 -14.28
C PRO A 267 23.53 -4.76 -13.01
N PHE A 268 22.68 -4.35 -12.05
CA PHE A 268 23.15 -3.92 -10.73
C PHE A 268 23.85 -5.09 -10.03
N LEU A 269 23.19 -6.25 -9.91
CA LEU A 269 23.71 -7.43 -9.23
C LEU A 269 24.98 -7.96 -9.88
N TRP A 270 25.07 -7.89 -11.22
CA TRP A 270 26.28 -8.22 -11.95
C TRP A 270 27.46 -7.31 -11.61
N LYS A 271 27.27 -5.98 -11.68
CA LYS A 271 28.30 -4.99 -11.30
C LYS A 271 28.69 -5.11 -9.83
N ALA A 272 27.69 -5.35 -9.00
CA ALA A 272 27.81 -5.60 -7.57
C ALA A 272 28.69 -6.82 -7.28
N TRP A 273 28.43 -7.94 -7.95
CA TRP A 273 29.19 -9.18 -7.82
C TRP A 273 30.61 -9.05 -8.38
N ALA A 274 30.78 -8.42 -9.54
CA ALA A 274 32.11 -8.17 -10.13
C ALA A 274 32.99 -7.25 -9.25
N GLY A 275 32.37 -6.35 -8.47
CA GLY A 275 33.06 -5.52 -7.46
C GLY A 275 33.30 -6.22 -6.11
N TRP A 276 32.73 -7.41 -5.90
CA TRP A 276 32.84 -8.17 -4.66
C TRP A 276 34.20 -8.88 -4.56
N GLY A 277 35.24 -8.13 -4.19
CA GLY A 277 36.54 -8.72 -3.84
C GLY A 277 36.47 -9.56 -2.55
N SER A 278 37.33 -10.58 -2.44
CA SER A 278 37.47 -11.62 -1.39
C SER A 278 37.69 -11.15 0.07
N LYS A 279 37.38 -9.90 0.44
CA LYS A 279 37.78 -9.30 1.73
C LYS A 279 36.63 -8.94 2.67
N ARG A 280 35.47 -9.63 2.64
CA ARG A 280 34.35 -9.25 3.52
C ARG A 280 33.64 -10.45 4.15
N PRO A 281 33.53 -10.50 5.50
CA PRO A 281 32.73 -11.51 6.18
C PRO A 281 31.22 -11.18 6.06
N PRO A 282 30.35 -12.19 5.88
CA PRO A 282 28.90 -12.02 5.80
C PRO A 282 28.26 -11.50 7.11
N ALA A 283 28.97 -11.57 8.23
CA ALA A 283 28.53 -11.03 9.53
C ALA A 283 28.31 -9.50 9.54
N ALA A 284 28.78 -8.77 8.51
CA ALA A 284 28.53 -7.34 8.34
C ALA A 284 27.19 -7.02 7.63
N LEU A 285 26.39 -8.01 7.20
CA LEU A 285 25.18 -7.76 6.40
C LEU A 285 24.01 -7.14 7.19
N LEU A 286 23.93 -7.33 8.52
CA LEU A 286 22.89 -6.71 9.36
C LEU A 286 23.53 -5.78 10.41
N PRO A 287 23.64 -4.45 10.16
CA PRO A 287 24.12 -3.48 11.13
C PRO A 287 22.94 -3.04 12.04
N ILE A 288 22.01 -3.95 12.31
CA ILE A 288 20.81 -3.67 13.08
C ILE A 288 21.14 -3.96 14.54
N PRO A 289 20.95 -3.01 15.48
CA PRO A 289 21.12 -3.28 16.89
C PRO A 289 20.30 -4.51 17.29
N GLY A 290 20.91 -5.47 18.00
CA GLY A 290 20.28 -6.76 18.35
C GLY A 290 18.84 -6.66 18.87
N PRO A 291 18.50 -5.69 19.74
CA PRO A 291 17.12 -5.51 20.20
C PRO A 291 16.14 -5.08 19.09
N VAL A 292 16.56 -4.21 18.16
CA VAL A 292 15.74 -3.80 17.00
C VAL A 292 15.45 -5.01 16.12
N LEU A 293 16.47 -5.83 15.86
CA LEU A 293 16.33 -7.05 15.06
C LEU A 293 15.36 -8.03 15.72
N LEU A 294 15.44 -8.21 17.05
CA LEU A 294 14.52 -9.06 17.80
C LEU A 294 13.07 -8.59 17.67
N PHE A 295 12.79 -7.28 17.84
CA PHE A 295 11.43 -6.76 17.66
C PHE A 295 10.92 -6.93 16.23
N LEU A 296 11.78 -6.74 15.22
CA LEU A 296 11.41 -6.98 13.82
C LEU A 296 11.12 -8.46 13.56
N LEU A 297 11.89 -9.38 14.14
CA LEU A 297 11.66 -10.82 14.04
C LEU A 297 10.37 -11.25 14.75
N ILE A 298 10.07 -10.70 15.93
CA ILE A 298 8.80 -10.93 16.64
C ILE A 298 7.64 -10.42 15.81
N ARG A 299 7.77 -9.22 15.22
CA ARG A 299 6.75 -8.67 14.32
C ARG A 299 6.58 -9.53 13.07
N PHE A 300 7.67 -10.06 12.51
CA PHE A 300 7.63 -10.99 11.39
C PHE A 300 6.92 -12.30 11.77
N ALA A 301 7.26 -12.89 12.92
CA ALA A 301 6.61 -14.09 13.44
C ALA A 301 5.10 -13.91 13.65
N ALA A 302 4.66 -12.71 14.04
CA ALA A 302 3.24 -12.42 14.23
C ALA A 302 2.40 -12.58 12.94
N PHE A 303 2.99 -12.40 11.74
CA PHE A 303 2.27 -12.61 10.47
C PHE A 303 1.95 -14.08 10.19
N PHE A 304 2.57 -15.02 10.91
CA PHE A 304 2.30 -16.47 10.79
C PHE A 304 1.25 -16.96 11.78
N SER A 305 0.55 -16.06 12.47
CA SER A 305 -0.54 -16.40 13.39
C SER A 305 -1.90 -16.17 12.75
N ASP A 306 -2.80 -17.14 12.84
CA ASP A 306 -4.18 -17.02 12.35
C ASP A 306 -4.97 -15.92 13.08
N SER A 307 -4.53 -15.56 14.29
CA SER A 307 -5.09 -14.45 15.07
C SER A 307 -4.51 -13.08 14.71
N PHE A 308 -3.57 -12.99 13.76
CA PHE A 308 -2.89 -11.75 13.41
C PHE A 308 -3.89 -10.64 13.06
N VAL A 309 -4.87 -10.93 12.21
CA VAL A 309 -5.84 -9.94 11.71
C VAL A 309 -6.59 -9.28 12.87
N VAL A 310 -7.00 -10.06 13.87
CA VAL A 310 -7.75 -9.56 15.04
C VAL A 310 -6.82 -8.87 16.06
N ALA A 311 -5.64 -9.44 16.29
CA ALA A 311 -4.73 -8.97 17.32
C ALA A 311 -3.79 -7.84 16.88
N GLU A 312 -3.65 -7.59 15.57
CA GLU A 312 -2.69 -6.64 15.00
C GLU A 312 -2.82 -5.24 15.62
N ALA A 313 -4.06 -4.77 15.77
CA ALA A 313 -4.37 -3.46 16.33
C ALA A 313 -3.88 -3.28 17.77
N ARG A 314 -3.65 -4.38 18.51
CA ARG A 314 -3.11 -4.37 19.88
C ARG A 314 -1.62 -4.70 19.91
N ALA A 315 -1.20 -5.72 19.15
CA ALA A 315 0.17 -6.19 19.13
C ALA A 315 1.15 -5.15 18.54
N THR A 316 0.78 -4.50 17.44
CA THR A 316 1.64 -3.50 16.77
C THR A 316 1.98 -2.30 17.66
N PRO A 317 1.00 -1.58 18.24
CA PRO A 317 1.31 -0.46 19.12
C PRO A 317 2.00 -0.90 20.42
N PHE A 318 1.72 -2.11 20.92
CA PHE A 318 2.43 -2.67 22.07
C PHE A 318 3.91 -2.92 21.78
N LEU A 319 4.24 -3.57 20.67
CA LEU A 319 5.63 -3.82 20.25
C LEU A 319 6.37 -2.51 20.00
N LEU A 320 5.72 -1.57 19.30
CA LEU A 320 6.30 -0.25 19.02
C LEU A 320 6.52 0.56 20.31
N GLY A 321 5.54 0.57 21.22
CA GLY A 321 5.68 1.24 22.52
C GLY A 321 6.80 0.62 23.37
N SER A 322 6.90 -0.71 23.40
CA SER A 322 7.97 -1.43 24.09
C SER A 322 9.34 -1.09 23.52
N PHE A 323 9.45 -0.99 22.19
CA PHE A 323 10.67 -0.58 21.51
C PHE A 323 11.09 0.85 21.88
N ILE A 324 10.15 1.79 21.92
CA ILE A 324 10.42 3.19 22.30
C ILE A 324 10.88 3.29 23.75
N LEU A 325 10.20 2.59 24.66
CA LEU A 325 10.59 2.55 26.06
C LEU A 325 12.00 1.97 26.22
N LEU A 326 12.32 0.90 25.48
CA LEU A 326 13.68 0.34 25.48
C LEU A 326 14.71 1.36 24.98
N LEU A 327 14.44 2.09 23.89
CA LEU A 327 15.34 3.12 23.37
C LEU A 327 15.57 4.24 24.39
N VAL A 328 14.50 4.76 25.00
CA VAL A 328 14.60 5.81 26.02
C VAL A 328 15.36 5.29 27.24
N ALA A 329 15.08 4.07 27.68
CA ALA A 329 15.77 3.44 28.81
C ALA A 329 17.27 3.24 28.51
N GLN A 330 17.65 2.79 27.31
CA GLN A 330 19.04 2.67 26.90
C GLN A 330 19.75 4.02 26.91
N LEU A 331 19.16 5.04 26.27
CA LEU A 331 19.72 6.40 26.23
C LEU A 331 19.83 7.04 27.62
N HIS A 332 18.90 6.72 28.53
CA HIS A 332 18.92 7.19 29.91
C HIS A 332 19.92 6.42 30.79
N TRP A 333 20.05 5.10 30.59
CA TRP A 333 20.92 4.23 31.38
C TRP A 333 22.40 4.38 31.01
N GLU A 334 22.70 4.61 29.73
CA GLU A 334 24.02 5.07 29.28
C GLU A 334 24.37 6.46 29.85
N GLY A 335 23.40 7.15 30.47
CA GLY A 335 23.51 8.42 31.19
C GLY A 335 23.64 8.35 32.72
N LYS A 336 24.02 7.19 33.32
CA LYS A 336 24.28 6.94 34.76
C LYS A 336 23.09 7.22 35.70
N LEU A 337 22.45 6.15 36.18
CA LEU A 337 21.31 6.25 37.10
C LEU A 337 21.60 6.64 38.55
N LEU A 338 22.81 6.44 39.09
CA LEU A 338 23.12 6.71 40.51
C LEU A 338 24.62 7.03 40.71
N PRO A 339 25.02 7.79 41.75
CA PRO A 339 26.42 7.92 42.14
C PRO A 339 27.04 6.54 42.42
N PRO A 340 28.35 6.33 42.14
CA PRO A 340 28.99 5.01 41.99
C PRO A 340 29.32 4.34 43.33
N LYS A 341 28.36 4.26 44.25
CA LYS A 341 28.53 3.57 45.53
C LYS A 341 27.25 2.79 45.88
N LEU A 342 27.00 1.69 45.18
CA LEU A 342 26.34 0.46 45.66
C LEU A 342 25.92 -0.38 44.45
N LEU A 343 26.03 -1.71 44.58
CA LEU A 343 25.58 -2.76 43.65
C LEU A 343 26.60 -3.25 42.61
N THR A 344 27.47 -4.13 43.10
CA THR A 344 28.11 -5.23 42.38
C THR A 344 27.06 -6.28 41.97
N ILE A 345 26.66 -6.30 40.69
CA ILE A 345 25.96 -7.43 40.05
C ILE A 345 26.67 -7.70 38.70
N PRO A 346 26.88 -8.96 38.27
CA PRO A 346 27.75 -9.27 37.15
C PRO A 346 27.12 -8.87 35.81
N ARG A 347 27.95 -8.23 34.97
CA ARG A 347 27.61 -7.70 33.65
C ARG A 347 27.47 -8.83 32.63
N PHE A 348 26.29 -8.98 32.03
CA PHE A 348 26.18 -9.60 30.71
C PHE A 348 26.73 -8.62 29.67
N CYS A 349 27.71 -9.09 28.89
CA CYS A 349 28.53 -8.33 27.96
C CYS A 349 27.74 -7.45 26.97
N LEU A 350 27.90 -6.12 27.10
CA LEU A 350 27.92 -5.17 25.99
C LEU A 350 28.95 -4.08 26.30
N SER A 351 29.82 -3.80 25.34
CA SER A 351 30.95 -2.87 25.47
C SER A 351 30.44 -1.45 25.75
N ALA A 352 30.70 -0.95 26.96
CA ALA A 352 30.31 0.39 27.38
C ALA A 352 31.32 1.43 26.89
N SER A 353 30.85 2.44 26.16
CA SER A 353 31.64 3.63 25.81
C SER A 353 31.81 4.52 27.04
N THR A 354 33.04 4.84 27.41
CA THR A 354 33.41 5.68 28.56
C THR A 354 33.32 7.19 28.24
N GLY A 355 32.20 7.63 27.67
CA GLY A 355 31.93 9.05 27.39
C GLY A 355 31.05 9.72 28.47
N PRO A 356 31.14 11.05 28.67
CA PRO A 356 30.21 11.78 29.52
C PRO A 356 28.78 11.74 28.93
N PRO A 357 27.71 11.77 29.77
CA PRO A 357 26.33 11.77 29.31
C PRO A 357 26.08 12.99 28.42
N ARG A 358 25.61 12.76 27.19
CA ARG A 358 25.38 13.79 26.19
C ARG A 358 23.88 13.85 25.87
N HIS A 359 23.33 15.05 26.01
CA HIS A 359 21.91 15.43 26.01
C HIS A 359 21.12 15.12 27.29
N ASN A 360 20.36 16.12 27.75
CA ASN A 360 19.46 16.03 28.91
C ASN A 360 18.49 14.86 28.70
N GLY A 361 18.51 13.85 29.58
CA GLY A 361 17.55 12.74 29.54
C GLY A 361 16.08 13.20 29.49
N THR A 362 15.80 14.42 29.94
CA THR A 362 14.48 15.08 29.81
C THR A 362 14.05 15.32 28.37
N HIS A 363 14.98 15.62 27.45
CA HIS A 363 14.67 15.80 26.02
C HIS A 363 14.35 14.46 25.34
N ALA A 364 15.13 13.41 25.61
CA ALA A 364 14.86 12.07 25.09
C ALA A 364 13.54 11.50 25.64
N LEU A 365 13.26 11.73 26.93
CA LEU A 365 11.99 11.39 27.56
C LEU A 365 10.82 12.14 26.91
N GLY A 366 10.97 13.44 26.66
CA GLY A 366 9.97 14.25 25.97
C GLY A 366 9.65 13.74 24.55
N LEU A 367 10.68 13.36 23.78
CA LEU A 367 10.50 12.74 22.46
C LEU A 367 9.79 11.39 22.54
N GLY A 368 10.16 10.55 23.52
CA GLY A 368 9.51 9.25 23.77
C GLY A 368 8.03 9.40 24.14
N VAL A 369 7.69 10.34 25.04
CA VAL A 369 6.30 10.65 25.42
C VAL A 369 5.51 11.16 24.20
N GLY A 370 6.10 12.05 23.41
CA GLY A 370 5.48 12.54 22.17
C GLY A 370 5.17 11.41 21.18
N LEU A 371 6.10 10.45 21.04
CA LEU A 371 5.93 9.31 20.14
C LEU A 371 4.82 8.35 20.65
N LEU A 372 4.78 8.06 21.95
CA LEU A 372 3.70 7.29 22.56
C LEU A 372 2.33 7.96 22.41
N LEU A 373 2.26 9.29 22.57
CA LEU A 373 1.04 10.05 22.34
C LEU A 373 0.58 9.93 20.87
N CYS A 374 1.50 10.03 19.92
CA CYS A 374 1.18 9.86 18.51
C CYS A 374 0.67 8.45 18.20
N ILE A 375 1.20 7.40 18.84
CA ILE A 375 0.72 6.02 18.71
C ILE A 375 -0.70 5.87 19.28
N ARG A 376 -0.97 6.49 20.43
CA ARG A 376 -2.33 6.51 21.01
C ARG A 376 -3.33 7.23 20.11
N LEU A 377 -2.95 8.37 19.55
CA LEU A 377 -3.77 9.11 18.58
C LEU A 377 -3.99 8.31 17.29
N ALA A 378 -2.99 7.56 16.81
CA ALA A 378 -3.16 6.69 15.65
C ALA A 378 -4.22 5.60 15.89
N GLY A 379 -4.43 5.16 17.14
CA GLY A 379 -5.51 4.24 17.52
C GLY A 379 -6.93 4.77 17.27
N LEU A 380 -7.10 6.09 17.08
CA LEU A 380 -8.37 6.68 16.66
C LEU A 380 -8.72 6.34 15.20
N PHE A 381 -7.76 5.89 14.39
CA PHE A 381 -7.94 5.56 12.98
C PHE A 381 -7.92 4.05 12.77
N HIS A 382 -8.94 3.35 13.29
CA HIS A 382 -9.10 1.91 13.09
C HIS A 382 -10.30 1.60 12.20
N ARG A 383 -10.16 0.54 11.40
CA ARG A 383 -11.25 -0.08 10.64
C ARG A 383 -11.47 -1.47 11.22
N CYS A 384 -12.71 -1.75 11.59
CA CYS A 384 -13.10 -3.06 12.09
C CYS A 384 -13.43 -3.98 10.92
N PRO A 385 -13.04 -5.26 11.00
CA PRO A 385 -13.54 -6.28 10.08
C PRO A 385 -15.06 -6.44 10.21
N GLU A 386 -15.72 -6.78 9.11
CA GLU A 386 -17.19 -6.87 9.05
C GLU A 386 -17.70 -8.05 9.90
N GLU A 387 -16.87 -9.09 10.05
CA GLU A 387 -17.10 -10.30 10.83
C GLU A 387 -17.02 -10.09 12.36
N THR A 388 -16.62 -8.91 12.85
CA THR A 388 -16.49 -8.63 14.29
C THR A 388 -17.59 -7.66 14.78
N PRO A 389 -18.80 -8.15 15.11
CA PRO A 389 -19.98 -7.29 15.34
C PRO A 389 -19.86 -6.32 16.53
N ALA A 390 -18.98 -6.61 17.49
CA ALA A 390 -18.72 -5.75 18.64
C ALA A 390 -17.74 -4.59 18.34
N CYS A 391 -17.19 -4.51 17.12
CA CYS A 391 -16.21 -3.51 16.72
C CYS A 391 -16.83 -2.51 15.74
N HIS A 392 -16.85 -1.23 16.11
CA HIS A 392 -17.32 -0.17 15.21
C HIS A 392 -16.13 0.54 14.58
N SER A 393 -16.10 0.60 13.24
CA SER A 393 -15.08 1.35 12.51
C SER A 393 -15.08 2.82 12.89
N SER A 394 -13.89 3.42 12.92
CA SER A 394 -13.74 4.81 13.33
C SER A 394 -14.46 5.77 12.36
N PRO A 395 -15.24 6.74 12.88
CA PRO A 395 -15.88 7.76 12.05
C PRO A 395 -14.84 8.67 11.36
N TRP A 396 -13.60 8.70 11.85
CA TRP A 396 -12.49 9.51 11.32
C TRP A 396 -11.96 9.01 9.97
N LEU A 397 -12.33 7.80 9.55
CA LEU A 397 -11.92 7.21 8.26
C LEU A 397 -13.02 7.26 7.18
N SER A 398 -14.22 7.75 7.51
CA SER A 398 -15.32 7.83 6.55
C SER A 398 -15.01 8.85 5.43
N PRO A 399 -15.24 8.51 4.14
CA PRO A 399 -15.04 9.46 3.03
C PRO A 399 -15.83 10.76 3.20
N LEU A 400 -15.38 11.87 2.61
CA LEU A 400 -16.16 13.11 2.69
C LEU A 400 -17.50 13.03 1.93
N ALA A 401 -17.55 12.23 0.87
CA ALA A 401 -18.76 12.02 0.07
C ALA A 401 -19.92 11.38 0.86
N SER A 402 -19.62 10.58 1.89
CA SER A 402 -20.66 9.91 2.69
C SER A 402 -21.25 10.77 3.82
N MET A 403 -20.74 11.99 4.04
CA MET A 403 -21.23 12.85 5.11
C MET A 403 -22.47 13.66 4.71
N VAL A 404 -23.48 13.61 5.57
CA VAL A 404 -24.70 14.41 5.45
C VAL A 404 -24.50 15.75 6.18
N GLY A 405 -24.57 16.87 5.45
CA GLY A 405 -24.53 18.23 6.00
C GLY A 405 -23.29 19.04 5.59
N GLY A 406 -23.51 20.14 4.85
CA GLY A 406 -22.45 20.95 4.25
C GLY A 406 -21.46 21.58 5.25
N ARG A 407 -21.90 21.96 6.46
CA ARG A 407 -21.01 22.57 7.46
C ARG A 407 -19.97 21.60 8.01
N ALA A 408 -20.38 20.37 8.35
CA ALA A 408 -19.48 19.34 8.85
C ALA A 408 -18.52 18.87 7.74
N LYS A 409 -19.04 18.67 6.51
CA LYS A 409 -18.25 18.35 5.31
C LYS A 409 -17.14 19.38 5.07
N ASN A 410 -17.46 20.68 5.11
CA ASN A 410 -16.49 21.75 4.93
C ASN A 410 -15.46 21.84 6.07
N LEU A 411 -15.87 21.59 7.31
CA LEU A 411 -14.96 21.57 8.46
C LEU A 411 -13.90 20.45 8.31
N TRP A 412 -14.34 19.25 7.96
CA TRP A 412 -13.44 18.11 7.74
C TRP A 412 -12.57 18.29 6.50
N TYR A 413 -13.12 18.83 5.42
CA TYR A 413 -12.33 19.22 4.26
C TYR A 413 -11.21 20.20 4.65
N GLY A 414 -11.56 21.25 5.40
CA GLY A 414 -10.59 22.20 5.95
C GLY A 414 -9.54 21.54 6.84
N ALA A 415 -9.91 20.58 7.67
CA ALA A 415 -8.97 19.82 8.50
C ALA A 415 -8.01 18.96 7.66
N CYS A 416 -8.49 18.30 6.59
CA CYS A 416 -7.66 17.49 5.69
C CYS A 416 -6.67 18.36 4.91
N VAL A 417 -7.14 19.47 4.35
CA VAL A 417 -6.27 20.45 3.66
C VAL A 417 -5.29 21.07 4.65
N GLY A 418 -5.74 21.40 5.86
CA GLY A 418 -4.89 21.92 6.94
C GLY A 418 -3.77 20.95 7.31
N ALA A 419 -4.07 19.64 7.41
CA ALA A 419 -3.07 18.61 7.67
C ALA A 419 -2.04 18.49 6.53
N LEU A 420 -2.50 18.57 5.28
CA LEU A 420 -1.64 18.54 4.09
C LEU A 420 -0.71 19.76 4.02
N VAL A 421 -1.23 20.95 4.33
CA VAL A 421 -0.44 22.19 4.43
C VAL A 421 0.53 22.13 5.61
N ALA A 422 0.11 21.60 6.76
CA ALA A 422 0.96 21.44 7.93
C ALA A 422 2.16 20.52 7.62
N LEU A 423 1.94 19.39 6.92
CA LEU A 423 3.00 18.51 6.45
C LEU A 423 4.00 19.24 5.55
N LEU A 424 3.50 19.99 4.55
CA LEU A 424 4.35 20.79 3.66
C LEU A 424 5.18 21.82 4.42
N VAL A 425 4.55 22.57 5.33
CA VAL A 425 5.21 23.60 6.12
C VAL A 425 6.26 22.98 7.03
N ALA A 426 5.96 21.87 7.71
CA ALA A 426 6.91 21.16 8.57
C ALA A 426 8.15 20.72 7.79
N VAL A 427 7.98 20.06 6.64
CA VAL A 427 9.08 19.62 5.77
C VAL A 427 9.93 20.81 5.32
N ARG A 428 9.29 21.89 4.84
CA ARG A 428 10.01 23.08 4.37
C ARG A 428 10.74 23.80 5.49
N LEU A 429 10.14 23.95 6.67
CA LEU A 429 10.78 24.56 7.83
C LEU A 429 11.98 23.74 8.29
N TRP A 430 11.86 22.41 8.32
CA TRP A 430 12.97 21.53 8.65
C TRP A 430 14.12 21.66 7.64
N LEU A 431 13.83 21.62 6.33
CA LEU A 431 14.85 21.83 5.29
C LEU A 431 15.48 23.23 5.37
N ARG A 432 14.70 24.28 5.70
CA ARG A 432 15.24 25.64 5.93
C ARG A 432 16.15 25.70 7.15
N ARG A 433 15.77 25.05 8.26
CA ARG A 433 16.54 25.03 9.52
C ARG A 433 17.94 24.50 9.31
N TYR A 434 18.09 23.47 8.47
CA TYR A 434 19.37 22.88 8.10
C TYR A 434 20.03 23.53 6.86
N SER A 435 19.53 24.68 6.41
CA SER A 435 20.06 25.42 5.23
C SER A 435 20.02 24.64 3.90
N ASN A 436 19.23 23.56 3.81
CA ASN A 436 19.05 22.75 2.60
C ASN A 436 18.30 23.48 1.47
N LEU A 437 17.58 24.57 1.79
CA LEU A 437 16.82 25.33 0.79
C LEU A 437 17.55 26.58 0.26
N LYS A 438 18.86 26.77 0.50
CA LYS A 438 19.55 28.01 0.09
C LYS A 438 20.17 27.97 -1.31
N SER A 439 20.32 26.78 -1.90
CA SER A 439 20.89 26.59 -3.24
C SER A 439 19.88 26.88 -4.36
N PRO A 440 20.31 27.40 -5.54
CA PRO A 440 19.47 27.53 -6.73
C PRO A 440 19.30 26.22 -7.51
N GLU A 441 19.73 25.07 -6.96
CA GLU A 441 19.64 23.78 -7.65
C GLU A 441 18.19 23.38 -8.01
N PRO A 442 17.98 22.65 -9.13
CA PRO A 442 16.65 22.26 -9.60
C PRO A 442 15.82 21.50 -8.57
N SER A 443 16.43 20.59 -7.79
CA SER A 443 15.74 19.85 -6.72
C SER A 443 15.27 20.76 -5.59
N VAL A 444 16.06 21.78 -5.23
CA VAL A 444 15.69 22.79 -4.24
C VAL A 444 14.56 23.69 -4.74
N LEU A 445 14.59 24.08 -6.02
CA LEU A 445 13.49 24.82 -6.66
C LEU A 445 12.21 23.98 -6.71
N PHE A 446 12.31 22.69 -7.00
CA PHE A 446 11.18 21.77 -6.96
C PHE A 446 10.57 21.68 -5.56
N VAL A 447 11.38 21.55 -4.51
CA VAL A 447 10.87 21.58 -3.13
C VAL A 447 10.20 22.91 -2.78
N ARG A 448 10.66 24.02 -3.35
CA ARG A 448 10.07 25.35 -3.11
C ARG A 448 8.71 25.56 -3.81
N TRP A 449 8.52 25.01 -5.01
CA TRP A 449 7.37 25.30 -5.88
C TRP A 449 6.56 24.07 -6.30
N GLY A 450 7.22 22.96 -6.61
CA GLY A 450 6.60 21.69 -6.96
C GLY A 450 5.79 21.09 -5.81
N LEU A 451 6.33 21.05 -4.58
CA LEU A 451 5.57 20.53 -3.44
C LEU A 451 4.29 21.35 -3.12
N PRO A 452 4.31 22.70 -3.08
CA PRO A 452 3.08 23.48 -2.98
C PRO A 452 2.07 23.21 -4.11
N LEU A 453 2.55 23.03 -5.35
CA LEU A 453 1.68 22.73 -6.48
C LEU A 453 1.01 21.36 -6.32
N MET A 454 1.73 20.37 -5.79
CA MET A 454 1.17 19.05 -5.46
C MET A 454 0.11 19.15 -4.35
N VAL A 455 0.35 19.93 -3.30
CA VAL A 455 -0.64 20.20 -2.25
C VAL A 455 -1.91 20.82 -2.84
N LEU A 456 -1.75 21.83 -3.70
CA LEU A 456 -2.88 22.48 -4.36
C LEU A 456 -3.66 21.51 -5.25
N GLY A 457 -2.96 20.70 -6.05
CA GLY A 457 -3.57 19.70 -6.93
C GLY A 457 -4.34 18.64 -6.16
N THR A 458 -3.78 18.12 -5.06
CA THR A 458 -4.45 17.15 -4.18
C THR A 458 -5.67 17.76 -3.49
N ALA A 459 -5.56 18.97 -2.96
CA ALA A 459 -6.69 19.66 -2.33
C ALA A 459 -7.83 19.94 -3.33
N ALA A 460 -7.49 20.40 -4.54
CA ALA A 460 -8.47 20.64 -5.61
C ALA A 460 -9.16 19.34 -6.04
N TYR A 461 -8.41 18.24 -6.15
CA TYR A 461 -8.97 16.93 -6.43
C TYR A 461 -9.97 16.49 -5.35
N TRP A 462 -9.60 16.60 -4.08
CA TRP A 462 -10.48 16.26 -2.95
C TRP A 462 -11.76 17.09 -2.92
N ALA A 463 -11.68 18.40 -3.22
CA ALA A 463 -12.86 19.24 -3.34
C ALA A 463 -13.81 18.71 -4.43
N LEU A 464 -13.27 18.40 -5.61
CA LEU A 464 -14.04 17.90 -6.75
C LEU A 464 -14.63 16.51 -6.47
N ALA A 465 -13.83 15.59 -5.92
CA ALA A 465 -14.26 14.23 -5.61
C ALA A 465 -15.38 14.22 -4.57
N SER A 466 -15.29 15.06 -3.53
CA SER A 466 -16.31 15.15 -2.49
C SER A 466 -17.65 15.72 -2.97
N GLY A 467 -17.67 16.48 -4.07
CA GLY A 467 -18.86 17.16 -4.62
C GLY A 467 -19.28 16.66 -6.00
N ALA A 468 -18.71 15.56 -6.49
CA ALA A 468 -18.94 15.09 -7.86
C ALA A 468 -20.40 14.72 -8.14
N ASP A 469 -21.07 14.12 -7.16
CA ASP A 469 -22.48 13.71 -7.26
C ASP A 469 -23.45 14.91 -7.19
N GLU A 470 -23.03 16.00 -6.55
CA GLU A 470 -23.79 17.25 -6.41
C GLU A 470 -23.58 18.23 -7.59
N ALA A 471 -22.73 17.86 -8.57
CA ALA A 471 -22.37 18.74 -9.68
C ALA A 471 -23.53 18.96 -10.67
N PRO A 472 -23.80 20.22 -11.10
CA PRO A 472 -24.79 20.50 -12.13
C PRO A 472 -24.50 19.73 -13.43
N PRO A 473 -25.52 19.28 -14.18
CA PRO A 473 -25.33 18.43 -15.38
C PRO A 473 -24.43 19.07 -16.45
N ARG A 474 -24.39 20.41 -16.56
CA ARG A 474 -23.51 21.15 -17.48
C ARG A 474 -22.02 21.06 -17.11
N LEU A 475 -21.70 20.86 -15.83
CA LEU A 475 -20.34 20.78 -15.30
C LEU A 475 -19.87 19.35 -15.09
N ARG A 476 -20.76 18.35 -15.18
CA ARG A 476 -20.44 16.94 -14.88
C ARG A 476 -19.31 16.39 -15.76
N ALA A 477 -19.29 16.73 -17.05
CA ALA A 477 -18.20 16.33 -17.96
C ALA A 477 -16.85 16.97 -17.57
N LEU A 478 -16.88 18.23 -17.13
CA LEU A 478 -15.67 18.95 -16.69
C LEU A 478 -15.17 18.41 -15.34
N VAL A 479 -16.08 18.11 -14.40
CA VAL A 479 -15.74 17.49 -13.10
C VAL A 479 -15.17 16.10 -13.30
N ALA A 480 -15.78 15.28 -14.17
CA ALA A 480 -15.27 13.95 -14.52
C ALA A 480 -13.89 14.01 -15.23
N GLY A 481 -13.66 15.01 -16.10
CA GLY A 481 -12.35 15.23 -16.69
C GLY A 481 -11.31 15.66 -15.65
N ALA A 482 -11.65 16.63 -14.79
CA ALA A 482 -10.76 17.16 -13.78
C ALA A 482 -10.41 16.13 -12.69
N SER A 483 -11.36 15.26 -12.30
CA SER A 483 -11.13 14.18 -11.33
C SER A 483 -10.13 13.13 -11.84
N VAL A 484 -9.92 13.05 -13.16
CA VAL A 484 -8.91 12.18 -13.77
C VAL A 484 -7.58 12.91 -13.99
N VAL A 485 -7.61 14.17 -14.45
CA VAL A 485 -6.41 14.93 -14.81
C VAL A 485 -5.61 15.35 -13.58
N LEU A 486 -6.26 15.81 -12.51
CA LEU A 486 -5.57 16.33 -11.31
C LEU A 486 -4.71 15.25 -10.62
N PRO A 487 -5.21 14.04 -10.30
CA PRO A 487 -4.37 12.99 -9.72
C PRO A 487 -3.20 12.60 -10.61
N ARG A 488 -3.41 12.52 -11.93
CA ARG A 488 -2.34 12.23 -12.91
C ARG A 488 -1.27 13.30 -12.93
N ALA A 489 -1.65 14.57 -12.86
CA ALA A 489 -0.72 15.69 -12.80
C ALA A 489 0.11 15.64 -11.50
N VAL A 490 -0.52 15.37 -10.35
CA VAL A 490 0.19 15.22 -9.06
C VAL A 490 1.15 14.03 -9.10
N ALA A 491 0.75 12.88 -9.65
CA ALA A 491 1.61 11.71 -9.81
C ALA A 491 2.79 11.99 -10.75
N GLY A 492 2.56 12.70 -11.86
CA GLY A 492 3.61 13.15 -12.78
C GLY A 492 4.60 14.11 -12.11
N LEU A 493 4.10 15.06 -11.32
CA LEU A 493 4.95 15.95 -10.51
C LEU A 493 5.78 15.16 -9.49
N ALA A 494 5.19 14.21 -8.76
CA ALA A 494 5.91 13.36 -7.82
C ALA A 494 7.05 12.58 -8.50
N ALA A 495 6.77 11.97 -9.66
CA ALA A 495 7.76 11.24 -10.45
C ALA A 495 8.88 12.17 -10.94
N SER A 496 8.56 13.37 -11.43
CA SER A 496 9.56 14.34 -11.84
C SER A 496 10.44 14.81 -10.68
N GLY A 497 9.86 15.02 -9.49
CA GLY A 497 10.59 15.37 -8.28
C GLY A 497 11.54 14.26 -7.83
N LEU A 498 11.11 13.00 -7.90
CA LEU A 498 11.96 11.84 -7.58
C LEU A 498 13.12 11.72 -8.58
N MET A 499 12.88 11.93 -9.87
CA MET A 499 13.93 11.92 -10.89
C MET A 499 14.94 13.06 -10.70
N LEU A 500 14.47 14.27 -10.37
CA LEU A 500 15.34 15.39 -10.04
C LEU A 500 16.20 15.11 -8.81
N LEU A 501 15.62 14.44 -7.80
CA LEU A 501 16.35 14.05 -6.59
C LEU A 501 17.41 12.99 -6.87
N LEU A 502 17.12 12.02 -7.74
CA LEU A 502 18.07 11.00 -8.18
C LEU A 502 19.23 11.59 -9.00
N TRP A 503 18.97 12.63 -9.78
CA TRP A 503 20.01 13.34 -10.53
C TRP A 503 20.84 14.25 -9.61
N ARG A 504 20.19 15.15 -8.87
CA ARG A 504 20.83 16.17 -8.02
C ARG A 504 20.16 16.19 -6.66
N PRO A 505 20.67 15.43 -5.66
CA PRO A 505 20.06 15.39 -4.34
C PRO A 505 20.10 16.76 -3.67
N VAL A 506 19.15 17.01 -2.76
CA VAL A 506 19.10 18.26 -2.00
C VAL A 506 20.32 18.34 -1.08
N THR A 507 21.27 19.22 -1.40
CA THR A 507 22.56 19.31 -0.69
C THR A 507 22.74 20.60 0.12
N VAL A 508 23.56 20.52 1.19
CA VAL A 508 24.07 21.70 1.91
C VAL A 508 25.38 22.13 1.28
N LEU A 509 25.47 23.40 0.87
CA LEU A 509 26.71 24.01 0.39
C LEU A 509 27.67 24.24 1.57
N VAL A 510 28.89 23.70 1.51
CA VAL A 510 29.95 23.92 2.51
C VAL A 510 31.18 24.55 1.85
N LYS A 511 31.78 25.50 2.57
CA LYS A 511 33.05 26.17 2.27
C LYS A 511 34.19 25.14 2.34
N ALA A 512 34.95 24.92 1.26
CA ALA A 512 36.17 24.13 1.37
C ALA A 512 37.21 24.89 2.20
N THR A 513 37.61 24.30 3.31
CA THR A 513 38.91 24.55 3.94
C THR A 513 39.90 23.50 3.43
N THR A 514 40.41 23.68 2.22
CA THR A 514 41.66 23.04 1.80
C THR A 514 42.83 23.94 2.17
N GLY A 515 43.89 23.34 2.70
CA GLY A 515 45.00 24.02 3.36
C GLY A 515 45.63 25.11 2.51
N ALA A 516 45.64 26.34 3.04
CA ALA A 516 46.52 27.39 2.55
C ALA A 516 47.88 27.25 3.26
N PRO A 517 49.01 27.50 2.57
CA PRO A 517 50.31 27.55 3.21
C PRO A 517 50.29 28.63 4.30
N ARG A 518 50.81 28.29 5.48
CA ARG A 518 51.11 29.26 6.54
C ARG A 518 52.07 30.30 5.97
N THR A 519 51.56 31.41 5.45
CA THR A 519 52.30 32.66 5.21
C THR A 519 51.36 33.69 4.58
N ARG A 520 50.72 34.52 5.42
CA ARG A 520 50.85 35.99 5.36
C ARG A 520 49.87 36.69 6.30
N THR A 521 50.45 37.68 6.99
CA THR A 521 49.86 38.85 7.64
C THR A 521 48.90 38.60 8.81
N VAL A 522 49.53 38.49 9.97
CA VAL A 522 49.00 38.76 11.31
C VAL A 522 48.37 40.17 11.33
N LEU A 523 47.04 40.25 11.39
CA LEU A 523 46.40 41.29 12.18
C LEU A 523 46.73 40.94 13.64
N THR A 524 47.36 41.86 14.36
CA THR A 524 47.66 41.67 15.79
C THR A 524 46.37 41.23 16.49
N PRO A 525 46.35 40.06 17.16
CA PRO A 525 45.16 39.63 17.88
C PRO A 525 44.81 40.72 18.89
N PHE A 526 43.54 41.11 18.93
CA PHE A 526 43.05 41.99 19.98
C PHE A 526 43.20 41.24 21.32
N SER A 527 44.14 41.69 22.14
CA SER A 527 44.50 41.06 23.41
C SER A 527 43.58 41.55 24.53
N GLY A 528 42.44 40.90 24.72
CA GLY A 528 41.55 41.12 25.87
C GLY A 528 40.06 41.02 25.52
N PRO A 529 39.18 40.79 26.51
CA PRO A 529 37.73 40.88 26.30
C PRO A 529 37.36 42.32 25.87
N PRO A 530 36.45 42.51 24.89
CA PRO A 530 36.01 43.85 24.50
C PRO A 530 35.33 44.50 25.71
N THR A 531 35.90 45.59 26.22
CA THR A 531 35.41 46.27 27.42
C THR A 531 34.43 47.40 27.10
N SER A 532 34.30 47.79 25.82
CA SER A 532 33.36 48.84 25.38
C SER A 532 32.55 48.44 24.13
N ARG A 533 31.40 49.10 23.94
CA ARG A 533 30.53 48.92 22.76
C ARG A 533 31.20 49.42 21.46
N ALA A 534 32.08 50.41 21.58
CA ALA A 534 32.87 50.95 20.47
C ALA A 534 33.91 49.95 19.94
N ASP A 535 34.48 49.09 20.80
CA ASP A 535 35.39 48.02 20.38
C ASP A 535 34.67 46.96 19.55
N LEU A 536 33.43 46.62 19.93
CA LEU A 536 32.60 45.69 19.19
C LEU A 536 32.23 46.24 17.80
N ASP A 537 31.88 47.53 17.73
CA ASP A 537 31.52 48.22 16.49
C ASP A 537 32.72 48.41 15.54
N TYR A 538 33.95 48.38 16.06
CA TYR A 538 35.17 48.42 15.24
C TYR A 538 35.61 47.02 14.76
N VAL A 539 35.52 46.01 15.63
CA VAL A 539 36.02 44.65 15.36
C VAL A 539 35.09 43.86 14.43
N VAL A 540 33.77 43.95 14.64
CA VAL A 540 32.79 43.15 13.88
C VAL A 540 32.81 43.47 12.37
N PRO A 541 32.83 44.75 11.92
CA PRO A 541 32.89 45.07 10.50
C PRO A 541 34.23 44.69 9.86
N GLN A 542 35.35 44.74 10.58
CA GLN A 542 36.66 44.34 10.06
C GLN A 542 36.74 42.83 9.85
N ILE A 543 36.22 42.03 10.78
CA ILE A 543 36.10 40.58 10.60
C ILE A 543 35.19 40.27 9.41
N TYR A 544 34.07 40.98 9.27
CA TYR A 544 33.12 40.75 8.19
C TYR A 544 33.69 41.12 6.81
N ARG A 545 34.38 42.27 6.72
CA ARG A 545 35.03 42.74 5.48
C ARG A 545 36.18 41.81 5.08
N HIS A 546 36.97 41.35 6.05
CA HIS A 546 38.04 40.39 5.78
C HIS A 546 37.50 39.02 5.35
N MET A 547 36.41 38.55 5.98
CA MET A 547 35.69 37.36 5.51
C MET A 547 35.21 37.55 4.06
N GLN A 548 34.58 38.68 3.72
CA GLN A 548 34.09 38.94 2.37
C GLN A 548 35.20 38.98 1.31
N GLU A 549 36.33 39.61 1.60
CA GLU A 549 37.48 39.67 0.70
C GLU A 549 38.13 38.29 0.49
N GLU A 550 38.26 37.52 1.58
CA GLU A 550 38.73 36.13 1.52
C GLU A 550 37.76 35.23 0.74
N PHE A 551 36.45 35.46 0.88
CA PHE A 551 35.42 34.77 0.10
C PHE A 551 35.51 35.12 -1.39
N ARG A 552 35.71 36.40 -1.74
CA ARG A 552 35.77 36.86 -3.14
C ARG A 552 37.01 36.32 -3.86
N GLY A 553 38.18 36.40 -3.23
CA GLY A 553 39.44 35.89 -3.79
C GLY A 553 39.49 34.36 -3.92
N ARG A 554 38.81 33.62 -3.03
CA ARG A 554 38.73 32.14 -3.13
C ARG A 554 37.71 31.69 -4.19
N LEU A 555 36.60 32.41 -4.37
CA LEU A 555 35.56 32.11 -5.36
C LEU A 555 36.05 32.26 -6.80
N GLU A 556 36.89 33.25 -7.07
CA GLU A 556 37.53 33.45 -8.38
C GLU A 556 38.54 32.33 -8.70
N ARG A 557 39.22 31.78 -7.68
CA ARG A 557 40.19 30.68 -7.81
C ARG A 557 39.55 29.29 -7.93
N THR A 558 38.30 29.11 -7.49
CA THR A 558 37.58 27.83 -7.51
C THR A 558 36.71 27.62 -8.74
N LYS A 559 36.58 28.60 -9.64
CA LYS A 559 35.90 28.39 -10.94
C LYS A 559 36.58 27.34 -11.83
N SER A 560 37.85 26.99 -11.56
CA SER A 560 38.64 26.02 -12.36
C SER A 560 38.74 24.62 -11.78
N GLN A 561 38.21 24.35 -10.57
CA GLN A 561 38.22 23.02 -9.96
C GLN A 561 36.79 22.67 -9.54
N GLY A 562 36.34 21.46 -9.88
CA GLY A 562 34.94 21.01 -9.79
C GLY A 562 34.25 21.18 -8.43
N PRO A 563 32.94 20.88 -8.36
CA PRO A 563 32.09 21.22 -7.21
C PRO A 563 32.60 20.61 -5.89
N LEU A 564 32.62 21.47 -4.87
CA LEU A 564 33.12 21.27 -3.52
C LEU A 564 32.49 20.04 -2.81
N THR A 565 33.33 19.19 -2.20
CA THR A 565 32.91 17.98 -1.46
C THR A 565 32.57 18.26 0.01
N VAL A 566 31.63 17.47 0.53
CA VAL A 566 30.78 17.78 1.70
C VAL A 566 31.27 17.15 3.01
N ALA A 567 31.20 17.92 4.10
CA ALA A 567 31.07 17.41 5.46
C ALA A 567 29.67 17.75 5.98
N ALA A 568 28.83 16.74 6.21
CA ALA A 568 27.46 16.92 6.71
C ALA A 568 27.44 17.04 8.24
N TYR A 569 26.60 17.93 8.77
CA TYR A 569 26.35 18.05 10.21
C TYR A 569 25.01 17.39 10.57
N GLN A 570 25.06 16.27 11.31
CA GLN A 570 23.90 15.59 11.93
C GLN A 570 22.72 15.35 10.95
N LEU A 571 21.48 15.65 11.37
CA LEU A 571 20.23 15.47 10.62
C LEU A 571 20.10 16.36 9.38
N GLY A 572 20.96 17.37 9.24
CA GLY A 572 21.04 18.23 8.06
C GLY A 572 21.83 17.61 6.90
N SER A 573 22.14 16.32 6.98
CA SER A 573 22.89 15.63 5.93
C SER A 573 22.11 15.56 4.61
N VAL A 574 22.85 15.40 3.52
CA VAL A 574 22.28 15.21 2.18
C VAL A 574 21.45 13.93 2.09
N TYR A 575 21.81 12.90 2.86
CA TYR A 575 21.02 11.66 2.95
C TYR A 575 19.68 11.90 3.64
N SER A 576 19.68 12.60 4.77
CA SER A 576 18.46 12.92 5.52
C SER A 576 17.56 13.87 4.73
N ALA A 577 18.12 14.90 4.09
CA ALA A 577 17.38 15.85 3.25
C ALA A 577 16.76 15.17 2.02
N ALA A 578 17.52 14.33 1.33
CA ALA A 578 17.02 13.57 0.19
C ALA A 578 15.93 12.57 0.63
N MET A 579 16.15 11.81 1.71
CA MET A 579 15.16 10.83 2.20
C MET A 579 13.85 11.50 2.61
N VAL A 580 13.89 12.58 3.40
CA VAL A 580 12.68 13.33 3.80
C VAL A 580 11.95 13.86 2.57
N THR A 581 12.69 14.35 1.57
CA THR A 581 12.10 14.83 0.32
C THR A 581 11.46 13.69 -0.47
N ALA A 582 12.13 12.55 -0.62
CA ALA A 582 11.61 11.37 -1.32
C ALA A 582 10.34 10.81 -0.66
N LEU A 583 10.35 10.64 0.66
CA LEU A 583 9.18 10.18 1.42
C LEU A 583 8.01 11.16 1.28
N THR A 584 8.29 12.46 1.30
CA THR A 584 7.26 13.50 1.09
C THR A 584 6.68 13.40 -0.32
N LEU A 585 7.50 13.20 -1.35
CA LEU A 585 7.05 13.04 -2.74
C LEU A 585 6.19 11.78 -2.92
N LEU A 586 6.56 10.67 -2.27
CA LEU A 586 5.81 9.40 -2.30
C LEU A 586 4.49 9.48 -1.54
N ALA A 587 4.38 10.32 -0.51
CA ALA A 587 3.16 10.48 0.28
C ALA A 587 1.98 10.99 -0.57
N PHE A 588 2.22 11.88 -1.55
CA PHE A 588 1.13 12.48 -2.34
C PHE A 588 0.41 11.48 -3.25
N PRO A 589 1.08 10.66 -4.08
CA PRO A 589 0.42 9.59 -4.82
C PRO A 589 -0.33 8.62 -3.92
N LEU A 590 0.26 8.24 -2.76
CA LEU A 590 -0.41 7.34 -1.81
C LEU A 590 -1.68 7.98 -1.23
N LEU A 591 -1.64 9.26 -0.89
CA LEU A 591 -2.82 10.00 -0.41
C LEU A 591 -3.94 10.09 -1.46
N LEU A 592 -3.62 10.06 -2.75
CA LEU A 592 -4.62 10.05 -3.83
C LEU A 592 -5.32 8.69 -4.00
N LEU A 593 -4.71 7.60 -3.53
CA LEU A 593 -5.29 6.25 -3.54
C LEU A 593 -6.24 5.99 -2.36
N HIS A 594 -6.30 6.93 -1.42
CA HIS A 594 -7.02 6.79 -0.16
C HIS A 594 -8.06 7.90 0.01
N ALA A 595 -9.01 7.68 0.94
CA ALA A 595 -9.96 8.71 1.35
C ALA A 595 -9.22 9.92 1.94
N GLU A 596 -9.75 11.12 1.78
CA GLU A 596 -9.07 12.38 2.06
C GLU A 596 -8.68 12.51 3.55
N ARG A 597 -9.48 11.91 4.44
CA ARG A 597 -9.23 11.91 5.89
C ARG A 597 -7.98 11.14 6.31
N ILE A 598 -7.50 10.24 5.46
CA ILE A 598 -6.23 9.52 5.69
C ILE A 598 -5.03 10.51 5.68
N SER A 599 -5.19 11.73 5.18
CA SER A 599 -4.22 12.82 5.35
C SER A 599 -3.79 13.09 6.80
N LEU A 600 -4.71 12.95 7.75
CA LEU A 600 -4.42 13.08 9.19
C LEU A 600 -3.51 11.94 9.67
N VAL A 601 -3.73 10.73 9.14
CA VAL A 601 -2.89 9.56 9.43
C VAL A 601 -1.49 9.75 8.87
N PHE A 602 -1.36 10.25 7.63
CA PHE A 602 -0.05 10.54 7.03
C PHE A 602 0.72 11.62 7.81
N LEU A 603 0.03 12.66 8.31
CA LEU A 603 0.64 13.66 9.18
C LEU A 603 1.14 13.03 10.50
N LEU A 604 0.35 12.15 11.12
CA LEU A 604 0.75 11.42 12.32
C LEU A 604 1.95 10.49 12.05
N LEU A 605 1.94 9.74 10.95
CA LEU A 605 3.05 8.87 10.53
C LEU A 605 4.33 9.67 10.30
N PHE A 606 4.22 10.82 9.64
CA PHE A 606 5.35 11.73 9.43
C PHE A 606 5.90 12.24 10.76
N LEU A 607 5.02 12.69 11.68
CA LEU A 607 5.41 13.15 13.02
C LEU A 607 6.07 12.03 13.83
N GLN A 608 5.53 10.81 13.79
CA GLN A 608 6.11 9.64 14.46
C GLN A 608 7.50 9.33 13.92
N SER A 609 7.66 9.28 12.59
CA SER A 609 8.94 9.03 11.93
C SER A 609 9.96 10.12 12.25
N PHE A 610 9.52 11.37 12.30
CA PHE A 610 10.35 12.51 12.65
C PHE A 610 10.84 12.47 14.11
N LEU A 611 9.93 12.21 15.05
CA LEU A 611 10.26 12.10 16.47
C LEU A 611 11.18 10.90 16.73
N LEU A 612 10.92 9.77 16.09
CA LEU A 612 11.79 8.59 16.17
C LEU A 612 13.18 8.89 15.61
N LEU A 613 13.27 9.59 14.48
CA LEU A 613 14.55 9.99 13.88
C LEU A 613 15.36 10.90 14.82
N HIS A 614 14.71 11.85 15.52
CA HIS A 614 15.37 12.71 16.50
C HIS A 614 15.79 11.94 17.76
N LEU A 615 14.98 10.97 18.20
CA LEU A 615 15.30 10.12 19.33
C LEU A 615 16.53 9.25 19.02
N LEU A 616 16.59 8.65 17.82
CA LEU A 616 17.76 7.89 17.37
C LEU A 616 18.99 8.77 17.18
N ALA A 617 18.83 9.97 16.63
CA ALA A 617 19.93 10.93 16.46
C ALA A 617 20.51 11.39 17.82
N ALA A 618 19.70 11.47 18.87
CA ALA A 618 20.16 11.81 20.22
C ALA A 618 21.13 10.76 20.81
N GLY A 619 21.08 9.51 20.34
CA GLY A 619 21.98 8.43 20.76
C GLY A 619 23.33 8.36 20.05
N ILE A 620 23.55 9.16 19.01
CA ILE A 620 24.78 9.08 18.20
C ILE A 620 25.83 10.08 18.72
N SER A 621 27.01 9.57 19.12
CA SER A 621 28.11 10.41 19.62
C SER A 621 28.76 11.25 18.50
N ILE A 622 28.86 12.56 18.74
CA ILE A 622 29.43 13.55 17.80
C ILE A 622 30.97 13.45 17.69
N THR A 623 31.65 12.67 18.54
CA THR A 623 33.13 12.72 18.67
C THR A 623 33.88 11.49 18.20
N THR A 624 33.33 10.62 17.35
CA THR A 624 34.20 9.68 16.63
C THR A 624 34.95 10.48 15.56
N PRO A 625 36.31 10.52 15.58
CA PRO A 625 37.08 10.97 14.43
C PRO A 625 37.00 9.86 13.36
N GLY A 626 35.80 9.65 12.83
CA GLY A 626 35.57 8.82 11.66
C GLY A 626 35.98 9.62 10.44
N LYS A 627 36.72 8.95 9.53
CA LYS A 627 37.05 9.50 8.20
C LYS A 627 35.82 10.18 7.62
N TYR A 628 35.95 11.47 7.30
CA TYR A 628 34.97 12.27 6.58
C TYR A 628 34.30 11.39 5.51
N ILE A 629 32.99 11.15 5.64
CA ILE A 629 32.21 10.46 4.62
C ILE A 629 32.12 11.45 3.45
N SER A 630 33.09 11.38 2.54
CA SER A 630 33.04 12.09 1.28
C SER A 630 31.79 11.66 0.53
N GLN A 631 31.08 12.62 -0.06
CA GLN A 631 29.86 12.31 -0.77
C GLN A 631 30.14 11.48 -2.03
N PRO A 632 29.45 10.33 -2.20
CA PRO A 632 29.57 9.49 -3.39
C PRO A 632 28.96 10.11 -4.67
N TRP A 633 28.29 11.26 -4.55
CA TRP A 633 27.45 11.84 -5.60
C TRP A 633 28.18 12.82 -6.53
N PHE A 634 29.32 13.36 -6.10
CA PHE A 634 30.09 14.36 -6.85
C PHE A 634 31.57 14.04 -6.86
N ILE A 635 31.96 13.11 -7.73
CA ILE A 635 33.28 13.16 -8.35
C ILE A 635 33.06 12.82 -9.83
N GLN A 636 32.87 13.86 -10.64
CA GLN A 636 32.92 13.74 -12.09
C GLN A 636 34.15 14.51 -12.57
N GLY A 637 35.16 13.77 -13.02
CA GLY A 637 36.20 14.24 -13.95
C GLY A 637 37.56 14.60 -13.35
N GLN A 638 38.52 13.74 -13.68
CA GLN A 638 39.94 13.95 -14.03
C GLN A 638 40.52 15.37 -14.01
#